data_AF-A0ABD4SL19-F1
#
_entry.id   AF-A0ABD4SL19-F1
#
_cell.length_a   1.000
_cell.length_b   1.000
_cell.length_c   1.000
_cell.angle_alpha   90.00
_cell.angle_beta   90.00
_cell.angle_gamma   90.00
#
_symmetry.space_group_name_H-M   'P 1'
#
loop_
_entity.id
_entity.type
_entity.pdbx_description
1 polymer ?
#
loop_
_entity_poly.entity_id
_entity_poly.type
_entity_poly.pdbx_seq_one_letter_code
_entity_poly.pdbx_strand_id
1 'polypeptide(L)'
;MSDKLGKVRRADQANLAWLTDPEVFAVNTIPPHSDHESFQSLEELEEGKSSLVQSLDGDWLIDYAENGQGPVNFYAEDFDDSNFKSVKVPGNLELQGFGQPQYVNIQYPWDGSEEIFPPQVPSKNPLASYVRYFDLDEAFWDKEVSLKFAGAATAIYVWLNGHFVGYGEDSFTPSEFMVTKFLKKENNRLAVALYKYSSASWLEDQDFWRLSGLFRSVTLQAKPLLHLEDLKLTASLTDNYQKGKLEVEANIAYRLPNASFKLEVRDSEGDLVAEKLGPIRSEQLEFTLADLPVAAWSAEKPNLYQVRLYLYQAGSLLEVSRQEVGFRNFELKDGIMYLNGQRIVFKGVNRHEFDSKLGRAITEEDMIWDIKTMKRSNINAVRCSHYPNQSLFYRLCDKYGLYVIDEANLESHGTWEKVGHEDPSFNVPGDDQHWLGASLSRVKNMMARDKNHASILIWSLGNESYAGTVFAQMADYVRKADPTRVQHYEGVTHNRKFDDATQIESRMYAPAKEIEEYLTKKPAKPFISVEYAHAMGNSVGDLAAYTALEKYQHYQGGFIWDWIDQGLEKEGHLLYGGDFDDRPTDYEFCGNGLVFADRTTSPKLANVKALYSNLKLEVKDGQLFLKNDNLFTNSSAYYFLTSLLVDGKLTYQSQPLTFGLEPGESGTFVLPWPEVEDEKGEIVYQVTAHLKEDLPWADEGFTVAEAEEAVTKLPEFYPAGRPELVDSDFNLGLKGNGFRILFSKAKGWPVSIKYAGREYLKRLPEFTFWRALTDNDRGAGYGYDLAKWENAGKYARLQDISYEIKENSVLVKTAFTLPVALKGDLTITYEVDSLGKIAVTANFPGAVENGLLPAFGLNFALPKELSDYRYYGLGPNESYADRLEGSYLGIYQGAVEKNFTPYLRPQEAGNRSKVRYYQLFDEESGLEFTANGADLNLSALPYSAAQIEAADHAFELSNNYTWVRALAAQMGVGGDDSWGQKVHPEFCLDAQEARQLKLVIQPLFTE
;
A
#
# COMPACT_ATOMS: atom_id res chain seq x y z
N MET A 1 34.33 -17.77 -6.60
CA MET A 1 34.98 -17.40 -5.32
C MET A 1 34.46 -18.38 -4.28
N SER A 2 35.37 -18.95 -3.50
CA SER A 2 35.15 -20.14 -2.67
C SER A 2 33.90 -20.07 -1.78
N ASP A 3 33.20 -21.22 -1.70
CA ASP A 3 32.16 -21.60 -0.75
C ASP A 3 32.61 -21.56 0.72
N LYS A 4 33.11 -20.43 1.19
CA LYS A 4 33.51 -20.18 2.57
C LYS A 4 32.83 -18.93 3.12
N LEU A 5 31.52 -18.82 2.90
CA LEU A 5 30.68 -17.89 3.65
C LEU A 5 30.45 -18.49 5.05
N GLY A 6 30.83 -17.75 6.09
CA GLY A 6 30.66 -18.15 7.48
C GLY A 6 31.85 -18.90 8.10
N LYS A 7 32.14 -18.58 9.36
CA LYS A 7 33.25 -19.10 10.18
C LYS A 7 32.99 -20.51 10.71
N VAL A 8 31.73 -20.84 11.01
CA VAL A 8 31.28 -22.17 11.45
C VAL A 8 30.15 -22.64 10.56
N ARG A 9 30.35 -23.75 9.85
CA ARG A 9 29.34 -24.35 8.96
C ARG A 9 28.80 -25.69 9.44
N ARG A 10 29.57 -26.40 10.26
CA ARG A 10 29.22 -27.72 10.79
C ARG A 10 29.54 -27.78 12.27
N ALA A 11 28.61 -28.30 13.05
CA ALA A 11 28.78 -28.53 14.47
C ALA A 11 27.85 -29.66 14.94
N ASP A 12 28.29 -30.42 15.95
CA ASP A 12 27.48 -31.48 16.58
C ASP A 12 26.81 -31.01 17.89
N GLN A 13 27.11 -29.79 18.35
CA GLN A 13 26.55 -29.18 19.55
C GLN A 13 26.25 -27.70 19.31
N ALA A 14 25.19 -27.21 19.93
CA ALA A 14 24.83 -25.79 19.94
C ALA A 14 25.83 -24.95 20.75
N ASN A 15 26.04 -23.70 20.35
CA ASN A 15 26.82 -22.73 21.10
C ASN A 15 26.15 -21.35 21.06
N LEU A 16 25.79 -20.82 22.23
CA LEU A 16 25.10 -19.53 22.35
C LEU A 16 25.95 -18.33 21.91
N ALA A 17 27.28 -18.47 21.83
CA ALA A 17 28.16 -17.42 21.34
C ALA A 17 27.88 -17.04 19.87
N TRP A 18 27.16 -17.87 19.11
CA TRP A 18 26.77 -17.57 17.74
C TRP A 18 25.75 -16.42 17.65
N LEU A 19 24.94 -16.18 18.70
CA LEU A 19 23.95 -15.10 18.72
C LEU A 19 24.57 -13.69 18.59
N THR A 20 25.88 -13.55 18.81
CA THR A 20 26.60 -12.27 18.76
C THR A 20 27.83 -12.34 17.85
N ASP A 21 27.94 -13.36 16.98
CA ASP A 21 29.04 -13.51 16.02
C ASP A 21 28.46 -13.42 14.60
N PRO A 22 28.58 -12.26 13.90
CA PRO A 22 28.00 -12.07 12.57
C PRO A 22 28.67 -12.95 11.51
N GLU A 23 29.79 -13.60 11.82
CA GLU A 23 30.41 -14.60 10.95
C GLU A 23 29.77 -16.00 11.09
N VAL A 24 28.83 -16.21 12.03
CA VAL A 24 28.12 -17.48 12.25
C VAL A 24 26.61 -17.27 12.19
N PHE A 25 26.07 -17.26 10.97
CA PHE A 25 24.64 -17.04 10.69
C PHE A 25 23.91 -18.31 10.23
N ALA A 26 24.64 -19.38 9.89
CA ALA A 26 24.07 -20.64 9.42
C ALA A 26 24.98 -21.83 9.74
N VAL A 27 24.48 -22.80 10.50
CA VAL A 27 25.21 -24.02 10.89
C VAL A 27 24.39 -25.25 10.53
N ASN A 28 25.01 -26.17 9.80
CA ASN A 28 24.42 -27.39 9.25
C ASN A 28 23.29 -27.20 8.23
N THR A 29 23.03 -25.97 7.78
CA THR A 29 22.07 -25.72 6.70
C THR A 29 22.52 -26.36 5.40
N ILE A 30 21.56 -26.76 4.57
CA ILE A 30 21.82 -27.19 3.19
C ILE A 30 21.99 -25.96 2.28
N PRO A 31 22.64 -26.10 1.10
CA PRO A 31 22.71 -25.01 0.12
C PRO A 31 21.31 -24.56 -0.34
N PRO A 32 21.08 -23.26 -0.57
CA PRO A 32 19.81 -22.77 -1.06
C PRO A 32 19.57 -23.22 -2.51
N HIS A 33 18.32 -23.48 -2.86
CA HIS A 33 17.89 -23.99 -4.16
C HIS A 33 16.55 -23.34 -4.58
N SER A 34 16.14 -23.56 -5.83
CA SER A 34 14.86 -23.06 -6.34
C SER A 34 13.65 -23.64 -5.61
N ASP A 35 12.55 -22.90 -5.64
CA ASP A 35 11.28 -23.24 -4.98
C ASP A 35 10.39 -24.23 -5.77
N HIS A 36 10.97 -24.94 -6.75
CA HIS A 36 10.26 -25.90 -7.59
C HIS A 36 9.54 -26.96 -6.75
N GLU A 37 8.39 -27.42 -7.25
CA GLU A 37 7.61 -28.44 -6.57
C GLU A 37 8.04 -29.83 -7.03
N SER A 38 8.14 -30.80 -6.13
CA SER A 38 8.51 -32.19 -6.45
C SER A 38 7.39 -33.15 -6.02
N PHE A 39 7.08 -34.11 -6.89
CA PHE A 39 6.01 -35.11 -6.72
C PHE A 39 6.57 -36.51 -6.95
N GLN A 40 6.04 -37.52 -6.27
CA GLN A 40 6.50 -38.90 -6.46
C GLN A 40 5.83 -39.59 -7.66
N SER A 41 4.65 -39.11 -8.09
CA SER A 41 3.86 -39.73 -9.14
C SER A 41 3.16 -38.71 -10.04
N LEU A 42 2.59 -39.18 -11.15
CA LEU A 42 1.78 -38.35 -12.05
C LEU A 42 0.43 -37.97 -11.42
N GLU A 43 -0.15 -38.87 -10.63
CA GLU A 43 -1.39 -38.62 -9.91
C GLU A 43 -1.23 -37.47 -8.92
N GLU A 44 -0.15 -37.48 -8.14
CA GLU A 44 0.19 -36.38 -7.21
C GLU A 44 0.39 -35.04 -7.93
N LEU A 45 1.05 -35.06 -9.10
CA LEU A 45 1.24 -33.87 -9.93
C LEU A 45 -0.08 -33.29 -10.44
N GLU A 46 -1.02 -34.15 -10.85
CA GLU A 46 -2.36 -33.76 -11.31
C GLU A 46 -3.22 -33.22 -10.16
N GLU A 47 -3.11 -33.81 -8.97
CA GLU A 47 -3.79 -33.33 -7.76
C GLU A 47 -3.15 -32.07 -7.15
N GLY A 48 -1.90 -31.77 -7.52
CA GLY A 48 -1.12 -30.69 -6.93
C GLY A 48 -0.75 -30.92 -5.46
N LYS A 49 -0.68 -32.20 -5.04
CA LYS A 49 -0.38 -32.59 -3.65
C LYS A 49 0.74 -33.63 -3.64
N SER A 50 1.89 -33.25 -3.09
CA SER A 50 3.05 -34.11 -3.04
C SER A 50 3.06 -34.97 -1.78
N SER A 51 3.28 -36.27 -1.93
CA SER A 51 3.58 -37.16 -0.78
C SER A 51 5.02 -37.00 -0.28
N LEU A 52 5.84 -36.20 -0.97
CA LEU A 52 7.22 -35.87 -0.58
C LEU A 52 7.29 -34.67 0.38
N VAL A 53 6.16 -34.06 0.74
CA VAL A 53 6.10 -32.94 1.68
C VAL A 53 5.12 -33.26 2.81
N GLN A 54 5.60 -33.17 4.05
CA GLN A 54 4.79 -33.34 5.25
C GLN A 54 4.79 -32.02 6.01
N SER A 55 3.61 -31.43 6.20
CA SER A 55 3.47 -30.21 7.01
C SER A 55 3.59 -30.53 8.50
N LEU A 56 4.32 -29.68 9.20
CA LEU A 56 4.38 -29.66 10.67
C LEU A 56 3.64 -28.45 11.25
N ASP A 57 2.87 -27.72 10.44
CA ASP A 57 2.02 -26.62 10.88
C ASP A 57 0.91 -27.13 11.81
N GLY A 58 0.37 -26.22 12.64
CA GLY A 58 -0.68 -26.49 13.61
C GLY A 58 -0.25 -26.16 15.03
N ASP A 59 -0.70 -26.98 15.98
CA ASP A 59 -0.42 -26.78 17.41
C ASP A 59 0.97 -27.28 17.80
N TRP A 60 1.73 -26.37 18.40
CA TRP A 60 3.04 -26.62 19.00
C TRP A 60 2.98 -26.31 20.49
N LEU A 61 3.74 -27.06 21.27
CA LEU A 61 3.97 -26.73 22.67
C LEU A 61 5.01 -25.61 22.77
N ILE A 62 4.86 -24.72 23.75
CA ILE A 62 5.77 -23.60 23.97
C ILE A 62 5.98 -23.30 25.45
N ASP A 63 7.23 -23.02 25.80
CA ASP A 63 7.62 -22.21 26.96
C ASP A 63 8.24 -20.89 26.48
N TYR A 64 7.92 -19.78 27.17
CA TYR A 64 8.39 -18.45 26.80
C TYR A 64 9.04 -17.76 28.00
N ALA A 65 10.33 -17.46 27.88
CA ALA A 65 11.13 -16.81 28.93
C ALA A 65 11.57 -15.42 28.48
N GLU A 66 11.00 -14.37 29.09
CA GLU A 66 11.31 -12.96 28.77
C GLU A 66 12.80 -12.59 28.99
N ASN A 67 13.46 -13.25 29.94
CA ASN A 67 14.85 -12.98 30.30
C ASN A 67 15.86 -13.85 29.53
N GLY A 68 15.40 -14.67 28.58
CA GLY A 68 16.25 -15.59 27.82
C GLY A 68 16.69 -16.86 28.59
N GLN A 69 16.21 -17.05 29.82
CA GLN A 69 16.54 -18.23 30.64
C GLN A 69 15.43 -19.27 30.57
N GLY A 70 15.34 -19.94 29.41
CA GLY A 70 14.39 -21.02 29.19
C GLY A 70 14.78 -22.33 29.91
N PRO A 71 13.93 -23.37 29.79
CA PRO A 71 14.14 -24.67 30.41
C PRO A 71 15.43 -25.33 29.94
N VAL A 72 16.27 -25.74 30.90
CA VAL A 72 17.55 -26.42 30.63
C VAL A 72 17.28 -27.78 30.00
N ASN A 73 17.96 -28.07 28.89
CA ASN A 73 17.86 -29.34 28.17
C ASN A 73 16.43 -29.69 27.74
N PHE A 74 15.57 -28.70 27.49
CA PHE A 74 14.19 -28.94 27.02
C PHE A 74 14.10 -29.75 25.73
N TYR A 75 15.19 -29.87 24.97
CA TYR A 75 15.31 -30.68 23.76
C TYR A 75 15.49 -32.19 24.02
N ALA A 76 15.81 -32.61 25.26
CA ALA A 76 15.99 -34.01 25.61
C ALA A 76 14.69 -34.81 25.42
N GLU A 77 14.80 -36.11 25.10
CA GLU A 77 13.64 -36.96 24.84
C GLU A 77 12.79 -37.24 26.08
N ASP A 78 13.41 -37.25 27.26
CA ASP A 78 12.81 -37.54 28.55
C ASP A 78 12.44 -36.27 29.34
N PHE A 79 12.52 -35.10 28.70
CA PHE A 79 12.11 -33.84 29.31
C PHE A 79 10.59 -33.80 29.52
N ASP A 80 10.15 -33.29 30.68
CA ASP A 80 8.73 -33.12 31.00
C ASP A 80 8.22 -31.75 30.53
N ASP A 81 7.55 -31.73 29.38
CA ASP A 81 6.92 -30.55 28.78
C ASP A 81 5.41 -30.44 29.11
N SER A 82 4.92 -31.17 30.12
CA SER A 82 3.50 -31.11 30.53
C SER A 82 3.03 -29.73 30.99
N ASN A 83 3.97 -28.84 31.37
CA ASN A 83 3.68 -27.46 31.76
C ASN A 83 3.76 -26.46 30.60
N PHE A 84 4.15 -26.90 29.40
CA PHE A 84 4.22 -26.02 28.23
C PHE A 84 2.80 -25.64 27.78
N LYS A 85 2.66 -24.40 27.28
CA LYS A 85 1.41 -23.91 26.69
C LYS A 85 1.32 -24.33 25.22
N SER A 86 0.21 -24.03 24.55
CA SER A 86 0.05 -24.27 23.11
C SER A 86 0.14 -22.95 22.33
N VAL A 87 0.67 -23.02 21.13
CA VAL A 87 0.76 -21.91 20.15
C VAL A 87 0.53 -22.44 18.74
N LYS A 88 0.01 -21.61 17.84
CA LYS A 88 -0.13 -21.91 16.41
C LYS A 88 1.15 -21.55 15.67
N VAL A 89 1.56 -22.47 14.79
CA VAL A 89 2.62 -22.30 13.80
C VAL A 89 2.02 -22.60 12.42
N PRO A 90 2.15 -21.72 11.41
CA PRO A 90 2.81 -20.41 11.48
C PRO A 90 2.05 -19.40 12.37
N GLY A 91 2.78 -18.48 13.00
CA GLY A 91 2.20 -17.36 13.74
C GLY A 91 3.24 -16.52 14.48
N ASN A 92 2.91 -15.25 14.73
CA ASN A 92 3.70 -14.38 15.60
C ASN A 92 3.34 -14.60 17.08
N LEU A 93 4.36 -14.59 17.95
CA LEU A 93 4.21 -14.88 19.37
C LEU A 93 3.43 -13.80 20.12
N GLU A 94 3.74 -12.54 19.82
CA GLU A 94 3.17 -11.38 20.50
C GLU A 94 1.64 -11.29 20.31
N LEU A 95 1.15 -11.72 19.14
CA LEU A 95 -0.29 -11.75 18.81
C LEU A 95 -1.02 -12.97 19.40
N GLN A 96 -0.27 -13.94 19.92
CA GLN A 96 -0.79 -15.14 20.59
C GLN A 96 -0.66 -15.06 22.12
N GLY A 97 -0.28 -13.89 22.66
CA GLY A 97 -0.18 -13.62 24.09
C GLY A 97 1.18 -13.93 24.71
N PHE A 98 2.24 -14.04 23.91
CA PHE A 98 3.61 -14.28 24.38
C PHE A 98 4.53 -13.11 24.01
N GLY A 99 4.95 -12.34 25.01
CA GLY A 99 5.67 -11.08 24.78
C GLY A 99 4.73 -9.94 24.41
N GLN A 100 5.30 -8.87 23.85
CA GLN A 100 4.61 -7.62 23.54
C GLN A 100 5.04 -7.14 22.15
N PRO A 101 4.09 -6.76 21.26
CA PRO A 101 4.43 -6.09 20.01
C PRO A 101 5.13 -4.76 20.31
N GLN A 102 6.13 -4.40 19.51
CA GLN A 102 6.78 -3.09 19.61
C GLN A 102 6.91 -2.50 18.22
N TYR A 103 6.49 -1.25 18.03
CA TYR A 103 6.65 -0.56 16.76
C TYR A 103 7.71 0.55 16.89
N VAL A 104 8.75 0.47 16.07
CA VAL A 104 9.81 1.48 15.94
C VAL A 104 10.25 1.55 14.48
N ASN A 105 10.47 2.78 14.00
CA ASN A 105 10.96 3.09 12.67
C ASN A 105 12.49 2.93 12.61
N ILE A 106 13.25 3.99 12.89
CA ILE A 106 14.71 4.04 12.71
C ILE A 106 15.46 3.45 13.89
N GLN A 107 14.98 3.68 15.12
CA GLN A 107 15.69 3.25 16.31
C GLN A 107 15.50 1.76 16.55
N TYR A 108 16.60 1.10 16.93
CA TYR A 108 16.53 -0.28 17.37
C TYR A 108 15.63 -0.44 18.62
N PRO A 109 15.00 -1.61 18.81
CA PRO A 109 14.02 -1.84 19.87
C PRO A 109 14.53 -1.60 21.31
N TRP A 110 15.85 -1.68 21.50
CA TRP A 110 16.55 -1.50 22.77
C TRP A 110 17.10 -0.09 23.00
N ASP A 111 16.86 0.85 22.09
CA ASP A 111 17.36 2.22 22.23
C ASP A 111 16.92 2.87 23.56
N GLY A 112 17.84 3.62 24.17
CA GLY A 112 17.67 4.23 25.49
C GLY A 112 17.63 3.25 26.68
N SER A 113 17.52 1.93 26.45
CA SER A 113 17.46 0.91 27.51
C SER A 113 18.82 0.30 27.82
N GLU A 114 19.62 0.02 26.80
CA GLU A 114 20.98 -0.51 26.93
C GLU A 114 21.92 0.19 25.92
N GLU A 115 23.16 0.48 26.33
CA GLU A 115 24.21 0.99 25.43
C GLU A 115 24.93 -0.19 24.77
N ILE A 116 24.42 -0.65 23.63
CA ILE A 116 25.00 -1.78 22.87
C ILE A 116 25.33 -1.36 21.43
N PHE A 117 26.41 -1.93 20.88
CA PHE A 117 26.90 -1.66 19.53
C PHE A 117 26.99 -2.96 18.71
N PRO A 118 26.87 -2.91 17.37
CA PRO A 118 27.04 -4.11 16.55
C PRO A 118 28.37 -4.83 16.87
N PRO A 119 28.40 -6.17 17.03
CA PRO A 119 27.30 -7.14 16.89
C PRO A 119 26.64 -7.58 18.22
N GLN A 120 26.71 -6.76 19.29
CA GLN A 120 26.14 -7.09 20.59
C GLN A 120 24.61 -7.16 20.53
N VAL A 121 24.00 -7.90 21.45
CA VAL A 121 22.53 -7.98 21.59
C VAL A 121 22.12 -7.61 23.02
N PRO A 122 20.86 -7.21 23.26
CA PRO A 122 20.40 -6.84 24.59
C PRO A 122 20.60 -7.97 25.61
N SER A 123 20.93 -7.60 26.85
CA SER A 123 21.08 -8.54 27.95
C SER A 123 19.77 -9.29 28.26
N LYS A 124 18.62 -8.62 28.05
CA LYS A 124 17.29 -9.23 28.03
C LYS A 124 16.95 -9.67 26.62
N ASN A 125 17.17 -10.95 26.33
CA ASN A 125 16.86 -11.54 25.03
C ASN A 125 15.81 -12.64 25.19
N PRO A 126 14.52 -12.35 24.93
CA PRO A 126 13.47 -13.34 25.07
C PRO A 126 13.73 -14.62 24.29
N LEU A 127 13.41 -15.76 24.92
CA LEU A 127 13.59 -17.10 24.38
C LEU A 127 12.26 -17.85 24.33
N ALA A 128 11.88 -18.31 23.15
CA ALA A 128 10.77 -19.24 22.96
C ALA A 128 11.30 -20.66 22.73
N SER A 129 10.89 -21.59 23.60
CA SER A 129 11.24 -23.01 23.53
C SER A 129 10.04 -23.78 22.98
N TYR A 130 10.06 -24.08 21.69
CA TYR A 130 9.00 -24.80 20.99
C TYR A 130 9.24 -26.31 20.99
N VAL A 131 8.17 -27.10 21.10
CA VAL A 131 8.18 -28.55 20.96
C VAL A 131 7.04 -29.03 20.08
N ARG A 132 7.34 -29.88 19.11
CA ARG A 132 6.36 -30.58 18.27
C ARG A 132 6.62 -32.07 18.28
N TYR A 133 5.57 -32.82 18.59
CA TYR A 133 5.53 -34.26 18.41
C TYR A 133 4.88 -34.59 17.07
N PHE A 134 5.48 -35.53 16.34
CA PHE A 134 4.93 -35.99 15.06
C PHE A 134 5.35 -37.43 14.75
N ASP A 135 4.50 -38.10 13.97
CA ASP A 135 4.83 -39.36 13.32
C ASP A 135 5.26 -39.08 11.89
N LEU A 136 6.25 -39.83 11.42
CA LEU A 136 6.78 -39.66 10.07
C LEU A 136 5.87 -40.38 9.08
N ASP A 137 5.37 -39.66 8.07
CA ASP A 137 4.51 -40.23 7.04
C ASP A 137 5.18 -41.44 6.37
N GLU A 138 4.41 -42.48 6.04
CA GLU A 138 4.96 -43.72 5.46
C GLU A 138 5.76 -43.47 4.18
N ALA A 139 5.37 -42.45 3.40
CA ALA A 139 6.06 -42.05 2.18
C ALA A 139 7.50 -41.58 2.43
N PHE A 140 7.88 -41.20 3.65
CA PHE A 140 9.21 -40.73 4.01
C PHE A 140 10.14 -41.85 4.49
N TRP A 141 9.60 -43.06 4.72
CA TRP A 141 10.41 -44.19 5.20
C TRP A 141 11.51 -44.53 4.20
N ASP A 142 12.72 -44.78 4.71
CA ASP A 142 13.92 -45.15 3.95
C ASP A 142 14.38 -44.11 2.89
N LYS A 143 13.89 -42.86 2.96
CA LYS A 143 14.36 -41.73 2.14
C LYS A 143 15.26 -40.79 2.93
N GLU A 144 16.05 -40.00 2.21
CA GLU A 144 16.67 -38.82 2.83
C GLU A 144 15.58 -37.78 3.13
N VAL A 145 15.67 -37.11 4.27
CA VAL A 145 14.66 -36.12 4.71
C VAL A 145 15.35 -34.87 5.20
N SER A 146 14.92 -33.73 4.68
CA SER A 146 15.26 -32.41 5.22
C SER A 146 14.08 -31.80 5.99
N LEU A 147 14.41 -30.93 6.94
CA LEU A 147 13.49 -30.13 7.74
C LEU A 147 13.67 -28.66 7.34
N LYS A 148 12.59 -28.02 6.91
CA LYS A 148 12.59 -26.64 6.40
C LYS A 148 11.73 -25.75 7.28
N PHE A 149 12.31 -24.64 7.71
CA PHE A 149 11.60 -23.50 8.31
C PHE A 149 11.52 -22.40 7.26
N ALA A 150 10.32 -22.08 6.76
CA ALA A 150 10.15 -21.12 5.66
C ALA A 150 10.37 -19.65 6.10
N GLY A 151 10.33 -19.38 7.40
CA GLY A 151 10.59 -18.07 8.01
C GLY A 151 10.44 -18.14 9.53
N ALA A 152 11.46 -17.66 10.23
CA ALA A 152 11.53 -17.69 11.68
C ALA A 152 12.26 -16.45 12.19
N ALA A 153 11.57 -15.61 12.97
CA ALA A 153 12.12 -14.35 13.45
C ALA A 153 12.57 -14.48 14.92
N THR A 154 13.85 -14.32 15.30
CA THR A 154 14.99 -13.89 14.44
C THR A 154 16.12 -14.91 14.32
N ALA A 155 16.35 -15.77 15.32
CA ALA A 155 17.36 -16.83 15.22
C ALA A 155 16.89 -18.14 15.88
N ILE A 156 17.13 -19.27 15.22
CA ILE A 156 16.69 -20.60 15.69
C ILE A 156 17.87 -21.54 15.95
N TYR A 157 17.75 -22.32 17.03
CA TYR A 157 18.52 -23.54 17.26
C TYR A 157 17.56 -24.73 17.22
N VAL A 158 17.96 -25.79 16.52
CA VAL A 158 17.05 -26.91 16.22
C VAL A 158 17.63 -28.22 16.76
N TRP A 159 16.78 -29.01 17.40
CA TRP A 159 17.07 -30.38 17.83
C TRP A 159 15.96 -31.34 17.40
N LEU A 160 16.35 -32.56 17.07
CA LEU A 160 15.42 -33.64 16.77
C LEU A 160 15.82 -34.87 17.59
N ASN A 161 14.88 -35.38 18.40
CA ASN A 161 15.10 -36.53 19.28
C ASN A 161 16.37 -36.36 20.14
N GLY A 162 16.53 -35.18 20.77
CA GLY A 162 17.68 -34.86 21.62
C GLY A 162 18.98 -34.52 20.87
N HIS A 163 19.06 -34.74 19.56
CA HIS A 163 20.26 -34.44 18.76
C HIS A 163 20.22 -33.04 18.19
N PHE A 164 21.33 -32.31 18.30
CA PHE A 164 21.47 -31.01 17.66
C PHE A 164 21.48 -31.15 16.13
N VAL A 165 20.58 -30.41 15.49
CA VAL A 165 20.38 -30.40 14.03
C VAL A 165 21.12 -29.22 13.41
N GLY A 166 20.92 -27.99 13.90
CA GLY A 166 21.53 -26.81 13.31
C GLY A 166 21.11 -25.47 13.92
N TYR A 167 21.63 -24.41 13.33
CA TYR A 167 21.36 -23.00 13.68
C TYR A 167 21.11 -22.20 12.41
N GLY A 168 20.18 -21.24 12.45
CA GLY A 168 19.87 -20.36 11.33
C GLY A 168 19.43 -18.97 11.78
N GLU A 169 19.92 -17.96 11.06
CA GLU A 169 19.45 -16.57 11.04
C GLU A 169 18.81 -16.24 9.67
N ASP A 170 18.51 -14.96 9.43
CA ASP A 170 17.73 -14.42 8.30
C ASP A 170 16.27 -14.84 8.35
N SER A 171 15.44 -13.94 8.89
CA SER A 171 14.05 -14.22 9.21
C SER A 171 13.17 -14.56 8.00
N PHE A 172 13.55 -14.12 6.79
CA PHE A 172 12.68 -14.10 5.62
C PHE A 172 13.11 -15.02 4.47
N THR A 173 14.24 -15.73 4.62
CA THR A 173 14.60 -16.84 3.72
C THR A 173 14.63 -18.18 4.45
N PRO A 174 14.42 -19.32 3.77
CA PRO A 174 14.29 -20.59 4.47
C PRO A 174 15.59 -21.08 5.11
N SER A 175 15.48 -21.59 6.34
CA SER A 175 16.52 -22.41 6.99
C SER A 175 16.18 -23.89 6.85
N GLU A 176 17.03 -24.65 6.15
CA GLU A 176 16.78 -26.06 5.85
C GLU A 176 17.94 -26.98 6.27
N PHE A 177 17.61 -28.11 6.91
CA PHE A 177 18.58 -29.01 7.54
C PHE A 177 18.33 -30.47 7.17
N MET A 178 19.39 -31.24 6.91
CA MET A 178 19.29 -32.69 6.71
C MET A 178 19.08 -33.42 8.05
N VAL A 179 17.98 -34.15 8.20
CA VAL A 179 17.56 -34.75 9.49
C VAL A 179 17.43 -36.27 9.47
N THR A 180 17.62 -36.93 8.33
CA THR A 180 17.47 -38.39 8.13
C THR A 180 18.04 -39.24 9.28
N LYS A 181 19.26 -38.95 9.72
CA LYS A 181 19.97 -39.74 10.75
C LYS A 181 19.37 -39.67 12.16
N PHE A 182 18.45 -38.74 12.40
CA PHE A 182 17.84 -38.50 13.71
C PHE A 182 16.37 -38.89 13.76
N LEU A 183 15.74 -39.15 12.61
CA LEU A 183 14.31 -39.47 12.52
C LEU A 183 14.00 -40.89 13.02
N LYS A 184 12.81 -41.01 13.61
CA LYS A 184 12.13 -42.25 13.97
C LYS A 184 10.85 -42.35 13.14
N LYS A 185 10.22 -43.53 13.09
CA LYS A 185 8.93 -43.70 12.40
C LYS A 185 7.78 -43.03 13.16
N GLU A 186 7.80 -43.14 14.49
CA GLU A 186 6.76 -42.62 15.37
C GLU A 186 7.41 -41.84 16.52
N ASN A 187 6.62 -40.97 17.15
CA ASN A 187 6.97 -40.22 18.34
C ASN A 187 8.26 -39.41 18.20
N ASN A 188 8.46 -38.77 17.04
CA ASN A 188 9.56 -37.82 16.89
C ASN A 188 9.28 -36.59 17.73
N ARG A 189 10.32 -36.07 18.36
CA ARG A 189 10.28 -34.84 19.14
C ARG A 189 11.19 -33.80 18.51
N LEU A 190 10.60 -32.81 17.86
CA LEU A 190 11.27 -31.64 17.34
C LEU A 190 11.24 -30.54 18.40
N ALA A 191 12.41 -30.05 18.78
CA ALA A 191 12.57 -28.96 19.73
C ALA A 191 13.31 -27.79 19.08
N VAL A 192 12.77 -26.57 19.21
CA VAL A 192 13.34 -25.36 18.61
C VAL A 192 13.47 -24.28 19.67
N ALA A 193 14.68 -23.75 19.83
CA ALA A 193 14.93 -22.59 20.68
C ALA A 193 15.04 -21.36 19.77
N LEU A 194 14.08 -20.43 19.89
CA LEU A 194 14.03 -19.21 19.10
C LEU A 194 14.37 -18.01 19.98
N TYR A 195 15.40 -17.27 19.62
CA TYR A 195 15.79 -16.02 20.28
C TYR A 195 15.23 -14.82 19.52
N LYS A 196 14.68 -13.85 20.26
CA LYS A 196 14.13 -12.62 19.68
C LYS A 196 15.22 -11.73 19.08
N TYR A 197 16.41 -11.72 19.67
CA TYR A 197 17.55 -10.93 19.18
C TYR A 197 18.78 -11.80 18.88
N SER A 198 19.47 -11.50 17.79
CA SER A 198 20.79 -12.05 17.43
C SER A 198 21.60 -11.01 16.66
N SER A 199 22.80 -11.35 16.17
CA SER A 199 23.55 -10.49 15.25
C SER A 199 22.74 -10.09 14.03
N ALA A 200 21.83 -10.96 13.56
CA ALA A 200 20.95 -10.66 12.44
C ALA A 200 19.98 -9.50 12.71
N SER A 201 19.63 -9.20 13.96
CA SER A 201 18.75 -8.08 14.29
C SER A 201 19.32 -6.74 13.83
N TRP A 202 20.64 -6.59 13.73
CA TRP A 202 21.28 -5.38 13.19
C TRP A 202 21.11 -5.22 11.67
N LEU A 203 20.67 -6.26 10.96
CA LEU A 203 20.37 -6.24 9.53
C LEU A 203 18.86 -6.35 9.26
N GLU A 204 18.02 -6.26 10.29
CA GLU A 204 16.55 -6.41 10.22
C GLU A 204 15.85 -5.24 10.93
N ASP A 205 16.28 -4.04 10.59
CA ASP A 205 15.83 -2.78 11.19
C ASP A 205 14.69 -2.09 10.44
N GLN A 206 13.96 -2.80 9.59
CA GLN A 206 12.82 -2.27 8.80
C GLN A 206 11.81 -1.47 9.64
N ASP A 207 11.25 -0.40 9.08
CA ASP A 207 10.15 0.35 9.68
C ASP A 207 8.84 -0.48 9.77
N PHE A 208 8.74 -1.30 10.81
CA PHE A 208 7.62 -2.21 11.02
C PHE A 208 7.49 -2.69 12.48
N TRP A 209 6.47 -3.50 12.77
CA TRP A 209 6.31 -4.14 14.09
C TRP A 209 7.39 -5.17 14.40
N ARG A 210 8.10 -5.05 15.50
CA ARG A 210 9.10 -6.01 15.98
C ARG A 210 8.41 -7.24 16.59
N LEU A 211 7.99 -8.16 15.73
CA LEU A 211 7.34 -9.43 16.09
C LEU A 211 8.31 -10.60 15.92
N SER A 212 8.11 -11.66 16.70
CA SER A 212 8.95 -12.86 16.71
C SER A 212 8.13 -14.14 16.53
N GLY A 213 8.80 -15.26 16.27
CA GLY A 213 8.17 -16.59 16.19
C GLY A 213 8.42 -17.32 14.88
N LEU A 214 7.91 -18.56 14.81
CA LEU A 214 7.85 -19.35 13.58
C LEU A 214 6.67 -18.84 12.74
N PHE A 215 6.88 -17.77 11.97
CA PHE A 215 5.79 -17.01 11.34
C PHE A 215 5.45 -17.45 9.90
N ARG A 216 6.22 -18.39 9.33
CA ARG A 216 5.90 -19.12 8.10
C ARG A 216 6.01 -20.64 8.33
N SER A 217 5.48 -21.41 7.40
CA SER A 217 5.33 -22.87 7.54
C SER A 217 6.61 -23.62 7.89
N VAL A 218 6.44 -24.74 8.61
CA VAL A 218 7.49 -25.71 8.92
C VAL A 218 7.14 -27.04 8.24
N THR A 219 8.06 -27.60 7.45
CA THR A 219 7.79 -28.81 6.68
C THR A 219 8.96 -29.78 6.69
N LEU A 220 8.66 -31.07 6.52
CA LEU A 220 9.63 -32.09 6.15
C LEU A 220 9.55 -32.31 4.63
N GLN A 221 10.71 -32.51 4.00
CA GLN A 221 10.83 -32.82 2.59
C GLN A 221 11.56 -34.15 2.39
N ALA A 222 10.91 -35.12 1.76
CA ALA A 222 11.51 -36.39 1.40
C ALA A 222 12.23 -36.27 0.05
N LYS A 223 13.48 -36.70 0.00
CA LYS A 223 14.29 -36.76 -1.21
C LYS A 223 14.33 -38.20 -1.72
N PRO A 224 13.72 -38.50 -2.88
CA PRO A 224 13.90 -39.79 -3.55
C PRO A 224 15.38 -40.06 -3.85
N LEU A 225 15.71 -41.32 -4.14
CA LEU A 225 17.10 -41.72 -4.44
C LEU A 225 17.72 -40.92 -5.61
N LEU A 226 16.89 -40.51 -6.56
CA LEU A 226 17.22 -39.62 -7.66
C LEU A 226 16.31 -38.39 -7.52
N HIS A 227 16.87 -37.26 -7.11
CA HIS A 227 16.14 -36.06 -6.70
C HIS A 227 16.71 -34.82 -7.39
N LEU A 228 15.86 -33.88 -7.77
CA LEU A 228 16.28 -32.58 -8.29
C LEU A 228 16.67 -31.64 -7.12
N GLU A 229 17.97 -31.43 -6.92
CA GLU A 229 18.48 -30.54 -5.85
C GLU A 229 18.33 -29.07 -6.20
N ASP A 230 18.50 -28.69 -7.46
CA ASP A 230 18.29 -27.31 -7.91
C ASP A 230 17.93 -27.27 -9.39
N LEU A 231 17.09 -26.30 -9.75
CA LEU A 231 16.64 -26.07 -11.12
C LEU A 231 16.75 -24.59 -11.46
N LYS A 232 17.48 -24.26 -12.51
CA LYS A 232 17.52 -22.93 -13.12
C LYS A 232 17.00 -22.99 -14.54
N LEU A 233 15.99 -22.16 -14.81
CA LEU A 233 15.35 -22.04 -16.10
C LEU A 233 15.53 -20.61 -16.62
N THR A 234 16.21 -20.46 -17.75
CA THR A 234 16.28 -19.16 -18.46
C THR A 234 15.35 -19.21 -19.66
N ALA A 235 14.17 -18.60 -19.52
CA ALA A 235 13.12 -18.56 -20.53
C ALA A 235 13.12 -17.20 -21.26
N SER A 236 13.85 -17.12 -22.37
CA SER A 236 13.98 -15.90 -23.19
C SER A 236 13.21 -15.99 -24.49
N LEU A 237 12.97 -14.85 -25.14
CA LEU A 237 12.45 -14.78 -26.50
C LEU A 237 13.57 -14.47 -27.51
N THR A 238 13.39 -14.98 -28.73
CA THR A 238 14.26 -14.80 -29.88
C THR A 238 13.44 -14.40 -31.11
N ASP A 239 14.09 -14.19 -32.26
CA ASP A 239 13.42 -13.91 -33.55
C ASP A 239 12.45 -12.71 -33.46
N ASN A 240 12.95 -11.57 -32.97
CA ASN A 240 12.14 -10.36 -32.67
C ASN A 240 10.94 -10.65 -31.74
N TYR A 241 11.22 -11.38 -30.66
CA TYR A 241 10.27 -11.73 -29.61
C TYR A 241 9.13 -12.66 -30.04
N GLN A 242 9.28 -13.40 -31.15
CA GLN A 242 8.25 -14.28 -31.71
C GLN A 242 8.41 -15.76 -31.33
N LYS A 243 9.58 -16.17 -30.81
CA LYS A 243 9.87 -17.56 -30.46
C LYS A 243 10.52 -17.65 -29.09
N GLY A 244 10.30 -18.77 -28.41
CA GLY A 244 10.92 -19.06 -27.11
C GLY A 244 12.24 -19.81 -27.22
N LYS A 245 13.12 -19.55 -26.27
CA LYS A 245 14.32 -20.34 -25.98
C LYS A 245 14.35 -20.61 -24.49
N LEU A 246 14.36 -21.90 -24.13
CA LEU A 246 14.48 -22.37 -22.74
C LEU A 246 15.86 -23.00 -22.54
N GLU A 247 16.67 -22.39 -21.68
CA GLU A 247 17.93 -22.98 -21.20
C GLU A 247 17.70 -23.61 -19.83
N VAL A 248 18.10 -24.87 -19.69
CA VAL A 248 17.86 -25.69 -18.50
C VAL A 248 19.19 -26.05 -17.89
N GLU A 249 19.39 -25.68 -16.63
CA GLU A 249 20.46 -26.15 -15.76
C GLU A 249 19.81 -26.87 -14.56
N ALA A 250 20.00 -28.18 -14.45
CA ALA A 250 19.41 -29.00 -13.39
C ALA A 250 20.48 -29.79 -12.63
N ASN A 251 20.50 -29.66 -11.31
CA ASN A 251 21.40 -30.38 -10.42
C ASN A 251 20.64 -31.55 -9.79
N ILE A 252 21.13 -32.77 -9.99
CA ILE A 252 20.48 -34.01 -9.57
C ILE A 252 21.33 -34.67 -8.47
N ALA A 253 20.67 -35.07 -7.39
CA ALA A 253 21.25 -35.85 -6.32
C ALA A 253 21.70 -37.22 -6.85
N TYR A 254 23.00 -37.49 -6.72
CA TYR A 254 23.66 -38.76 -7.04
C TYR A 254 23.56 -39.22 -8.50
N ARG A 255 24.66 -39.72 -9.04
CA ARG A 255 24.64 -40.46 -10.31
C ARG A 255 24.32 -41.93 -10.12
N LEU A 256 23.17 -42.39 -10.63
CA LEU A 256 22.81 -43.81 -10.66
C LEU A 256 23.01 -44.45 -12.06
N PRO A 257 23.45 -45.72 -12.14
CA PRO A 257 23.48 -46.46 -13.41
C PRO A 257 22.07 -46.63 -13.99
N ASN A 258 21.92 -46.49 -15.31
CA ASN A 258 20.63 -46.60 -16.02
C ASN A 258 19.57 -45.57 -15.58
N ALA A 259 19.98 -44.43 -15.04
CA ALA A 259 19.12 -43.29 -14.81
C ALA A 259 18.87 -42.51 -16.11
N SER A 260 17.66 -41.98 -16.27
CA SER A 260 17.25 -41.16 -17.41
C SER A 260 16.29 -40.07 -16.98
N PHE A 261 16.19 -39.02 -17.78
CA PHE A 261 15.23 -37.95 -17.58
C PHE A 261 14.32 -37.77 -18.79
N LYS A 262 13.15 -37.20 -18.54
CA LYS A 262 12.30 -36.56 -19.55
C LYS A 262 12.00 -35.15 -19.06
N LEU A 263 12.08 -34.15 -19.94
CA LEU A 263 11.59 -32.80 -19.68
C LEU A 263 10.47 -32.50 -20.65
N GLU A 264 9.38 -31.95 -20.16
CA GLU A 264 8.26 -31.43 -20.96
C GLU A 264 8.06 -29.95 -20.68
N VAL A 265 7.73 -29.20 -21.72
CA VAL A 265 7.17 -27.84 -21.62
C VAL A 265 5.72 -27.93 -22.08
N ARG A 266 4.79 -27.51 -21.24
CA ARG A 266 3.35 -27.52 -21.52
C ARG A 266 2.75 -26.13 -21.39
N ASP A 267 1.74 -25.82 -22.19
CA ASP A 267 0.98 -24.57 -22.04
C ASP A 267 -0.08 -24.66 -20.93
N SER A 268 -0.88 -23.60 -20.78
CA SER A 268 -1.93 -23.50 -19.77
C SER A 268 -3.08 -24.49 -19.94
N GLU A 269 -3.30 -25.00 -21.16
CA GLU A 269 -4.31 -26.04 -21.44
C GLU A 269 -3.75 -27.44 -21.21
N GLY A 270 -2.44 -27.55 -20.95
CA GLY A 270 -1.73 -28.79 -20.72
C GLY A 270 -1.18 -29.43 -22.00
N ASP A 271 -1.26 -28.75 -23.15
CA ASP A 271 -0.74 -29.27 -24.42
C ASP A 271 0.79 -29.25 -24.46
N LEU A 272 1.38 -30.26 -25.10
CA LEU A 272 2.85 -30.40 -25.17
C LEU A 272 3.44 -29.44 -26.20
N VAL A 273 4.26 -28.49 -25.74
CA VAL A 273 4.97 -27.52 -26.57
C VAL A 273 6.32 -28.09 -27.04
N ALA A 274 7.06 -28.72 -26.12
CA ALA A 274 8.34 -29.35 -26.40
C ALA A 274 8.67 -30.45 -25.41
N GLU A 275 9.51 -31.40 -25.83
CA GLU A 275 10.06 -32.41 -24.95
C GLU A 275 11.54 -32.70 -25.21
N LYS A 276 12.22 -33.18 -24.17
CA LYS A 276 13.58 -33.71 -24.26
C LYS A 276 13.69 -34.99 -23.43
N LEU A 277 14.30 -36.02 -23.98
CA LEU A 277 14.62 -37.25 -23.26
C LEU A 277 16.11 -37.52 -23.36
N GLY A 278 16.69 -38.08 -22.29
CA GLY A 278 18.10 -38.43 -22.29
C GLY A 278 18.55 -39.25 -21.09
N PRO A 279 19.71 -39.92 -21.17
CA PRO A 279 20.33 -40.55 -20.01
C PRO A 279 20.93 -39.51 -19.06
N ILE A 280 20.88 -39.77 -17.76
CA ILE A 280 21.57 -38.95 -16.75
C ILE A 280 23.02 -39.45 -16.66
N ARG A 281 23.93 -38.71 -17.31
CA ARG A 281 25.36 -39.06 -17.40
C ARG A 281 26.23 -38.33 -16.39
N SER A 282 25.71 -37.26 -15.82
CA SER A 282 26.34 -36.35 -14.86
C SER A 282 25.26 -35.93 -13.85
N GLU A 283 25.68 -35.52 -12.66
CA GLU A 283 24.81 -34.90 -11.65
C GLU A 283 24.32 -33.51 -12.10
N GLN A 284 25.02 -32.88 -13.05
CA GLN A 284 24.59 -31.65 -13.68
C GLN A 284 24.08 -31.91 -15.10
N LEU A 285 22.83 -31.56 -15.38
CA LEU A 285 22.22 -31.57 -16.71
C LEU A 285 22.15 -30.15 -17.26
N GLU A 286 22.67 -29.96 -18.47
CA GLU A 286 22.60 -28.69 -19.19
C GLU A 286 22.17 -28.93 -20.65
N PHE A 287 21.12 -28.25 -21.09
CA PHE A 287 20.69 -28.26 -22.49
C PHE A 287 19.78 -27.08 -22.81
N THR A 288 19.56 -26.86 -24.11
CA THR A 288 18.70 -25.80 -24.63
C THR A 288 17.58 -26.38 -25.50
N LEU A 289 16.37 -25.87 -25.33
CA LEU A 289 15.26 -26.01 -26.27
C LEU A 289 15.08 -24.66 -26.98
N ALA A 290 15.17 -24.64 -28.31
CA ALA A 290 15.12 -23.42 -29.12
C ALA A 290 13.92 -23.44 -30.08
N ASP A 291 13.59 -22.25 -30.61
CA ASP A 291 12.50 -22.04 -31.57
C ASP A 291 11.13 -22.55 -31.08
N LEU A 292 10.85 -22.40 -29.78
CA LEU A 292 9.61 -22.85 -29.16
C LEU A 292 8.43 -21.95 -29.59
N PRO A 293 7.26 -22.53 -29.95
CA PRO A 293 6.07 -21.75 -30.31
C PRO A 293 5.35 -21.27 -29.04
N VAL A 294 5.84 -20.20 -28.44
CA VAL A 294 5.34 -19.68 -27.15
C VAL A 294 4.88 -18.22 -27.26
N ALA A 295 3.93 -17.85 -26.43
CA ALA A 295 3.53 -16.46 -26.23
C ALA A 295 4.41 -15.79 -25.15
N ALA A 296 4.70 -14.51 -25.33
CA ALA A 296 5.49 -13.73 -24.39
C ALA A 296 4.73 -13.48 -23.09
N TRP A 297 5.44 -13.51 -21.95
CA TRP A 297 4.91 -13.11 -20.65
C TRP A 297 5.06 -11.60 -20.43
N SER A 298 4.04 -10.98 -19.84
CA SER A 298 4.04 -9.60 -19.32
C SER A 298 2.97 -9.45 -18.22
N ALA A 299 2.96 -8.32 -17.51
CA ALA A 299 1.90 -8.03 -16.52
C ALA A 299 0.52 -7.77 -17.16
N GLU A 300 0.47 -7.54 -18.48
CA GLU A 300 -0.77 -7.40 -19.25
C GLU A 300 -1.27 -8.74 -19.79
N LYS A 301 -0.33 -9.61 -20.20
CA LYS A 301 -0.59 -10.95 -20.73
C LYS A 301 0.31 -11.96 -20.01
N PRO A 302 -0.11 -12.50 -18.85
CA PRO A 302 0.71 -13.38 -18.02
C PRO A 302 0.73 -14.82 -18.55
N ASN A 303 1.20 -15.00 -19.79
CA ASN A 303 1.30 -16.31 -20.43
C ASN A 303 2.36 -17.17 -19.71
N LEU A 304 1.93 -18.25 -19.07
CA LEU A 304 2.81 -19.18 -18.35
C LEU A 304 2.84 -20.55 -19.04
N TYR A 305 3.98 -21.21 -18.87
CA TYR A 305 4.23 -22.55 -19.34
C TYR A 305 4.77 -23.39 -18.20
N GLN A 306 4.28 -24.62 -18.10
CA GLN A 306 4.72 -25.55 -17.09
C GLN A 306 5.91 -26.37 -17.60
N VAL A 307 7.04 -26.26 -16.90
CA VAL A 307 8.21 -27.12 -17.12
C VAL A 307 8.14 -28.29 -16.14
N ARG A 308 8.05 -29.51 -16.68
CA ARG A 308 8.00 -30.76 -15.92
C ARG A 308 9.27 -31.56 -16.16
N LEU A 309 10.05 -31.85 -15.11
CA LEU A 309 11.24 -32.71 -15.18
C LEU A 309 10.99 -34.04 -14.47
N TYR A 310 10.98 -35.11 -15.24
CA TYR A 310 10.75 -36.48 -14.81
C TYR A 310 12.10 -37.19 -14.63
N LEU A 311 12.32 -37.81 -13.48
CA LEU A 311 13.53 -38.57 -13.17
C LEU A 311 13.20 -40.06 -13.04
N TYR A 312 13.87 -40.88 -13.84
CA TYR A 312 13.66 -42.32 -13.90
C TYR A 312 14.91 -43.10 -13.51
N GLN A 313 14.71 -44.23 -12.84
CA GLN A 313 15.72 -45.22 -12.56
C GLN A 313 15.30 -46.58 -13.15
N ALA A 314 16.07 -47.08 -14.12
CA ALA A 314 15.78 -48.34 -14.82
C ALA A 314 14.32 -48.43 -15.35
N GLY A 315 13.77 -47.31 -15.83
CA GLY A 315 12.41 -47.18 -16.36
C GLY A 315 11.32 -46.92 -15.32
N SER A 316 11.62 -46.96 -14.02
CA SER A 316 10.68 -46.59 -12.96
C SER A 316 10.78 -45.10 -12.66
N LEU A 317 9.65 -44.39 -12.63
CA LEU A 317 9.58 -42.99 -12.25
C LEU A 317 9.84 -42.86 -10.75
N LEU A 318 10.77 -41.98 -10.35
CA LEU A 318 11.08 -41.72 -8.94
C LEU A 318 10.65 -40.32 -8.49
N GLU A 319 10.65 -39.35 -9.40
CA GLU A 319 10.26 -37.97 -9.12
C GLU A 319 9.77 -37.26 -10.39
N VAL A 320 8.80 -36.37 -10.23
CA VAL A 320 8.45 -35.35 -11.20
C VAL A 320 8.51 -33.99 -10.52
N SER A 321 9.32 -33.09 -11.06
CA SER A 321 9.40 -31.71 -10.59
C SER A 321 8.66 -30.75 -11.53
N ARG A 322 7.98 -29.75 -10.98
CA ARG A 322 7.16 -28.75 -11.68
C ARG A 322 7.66 -27.34 -11.38
N GLN A 323 7.82 -26.53 -12.42
CA GLN A 323 8.08 -25.10 -12.33
C GLN A 323 7.30 -24.35 -13.42
N GLU A 324 6.57 -23.31 -13.05
CA GLU A 324 5.98 -22.37 -14.01
C GLU A 324 7.05 -21.41 -14.53
N VAL A 325 7.04 -21.11 -15.83
CA VAL A 325 7.92 -20.12 -16.47
C VAL A 325 7.14 -19.22 -17.43
N GLY A 326 7.53 -17.94 -17.47
CA GLY A 326 7.07 -16.98 -18.47
C GLY A 326 8.21 -16.59 -19.40
N PHE A 327 8.02 -16.72 -20.72
CA PHE A 327 9.05 -16.37 -21.70
C PHE A 327 9.11 -14.85 -21.91
N ARG A 328 10.24 -14.22 -21.59
CA ARG A 328 10.42 -12.78 -21.74
C ARG A 328 11.88 -12.36 -21.82
N ASN A 329 12.12 -11.14 -22.29
CA ASN A 329 13.41 -10.46 -22.18
C ASN A 329 13.24 -9.19 -21.39
N PHE A 330 14.04 -9.00 -20.34
CA PHE A 330 14.15 -7.75 -19.62
C PHE A 330 15.59 -7.25 -19.74
N GLU A 331 15.75 -6.02 -20.22
CA GLU A 331 17.06 -5.53 -20.63
C GLU A 331 17.20 -4.02 -20.40
N LEU A 332 18.41 -3.60 -20.06
CA LEU A 332 18.80 -2.19 -19.97
C LEU A 332 19.55 -1.80 -21.25
N LYS A 333 18.97 -0.93 -22.07
CA LYS A 333 19.54 -0.42 -23.32
C LYS A 333 19.63 1.09 -23.27
N ASP A 334 20.84 1.63 -23.46
CA ASP A 334 21.11 3.08 -23.47
C ASP A 334 20.49 3.83 -22.27
N GLY A 335 20.52 3.22 -21.08
CA GLY A 335 19.96 3.81 -19.85
C GLY A 335 18.45 3.70 -19.71
N ILE A 336 17.78 2.85 -20.48
CA ILE A 336 16.32 2.62 -20.44
C ILE A 336 16.04 1.13 -20.31
N MET A 337 15.15 0.75 -19.40
CA MET A 337 14.69 -0.64 -19.22
C MET A 337 13.58 -0.97 -20.22
N TYR A 338 13.70 -2.11 -20.88
CA TYR A 338 12.75 -2.65 -21.84
C TYR A 338 12.27 -4.03 -21.41
N LEU A 339 10.97 -4.28 -21.55
CA LEU A 339 10.38 -5.60 -21.48
C LEU A 339 9.92 -6.00 -22.88
N ASN A 340 10.44 -7.11 -23.40
CA ASN A 340 10.10 -7.63 -24.74
C ASN A 340 10.20 -6.55 -25.84
N GLY A 341 11.20 -5.67 -25.74
CA GLY A 341 11.43 -4.56 -26.67
C GLY A 341 10.59 -3.31 -26.45
N GLN A 342 9.71 -3.26 -25.45
CA GLN A 342 8.89 -2.09 -25.10
C GLN A 342 9.41 -1.39 -23.85
N ARG A 343 9.48 -0.05 -23.86
CA ARG A 343 9.91 0.73 -22.68
C ARG A 343 8.87 0.54 -21.57
N ILE A 344 9.35 0.15 -20.38
CA ILE A 344 8.48 -0.02 -19.21
C ILE A 344 8.39 1.26 -18.39
N VAL A 345 7.21 1.49 -17.81
CA VAL A 345 6.96 2.42 -16.70
C VAL A 345 6.32 1.62 -15.57
N PHE A 346 6.97 1.60 -14.42
CA PHE A 346 6.50 0.97 -13.20
C PHE A 346 5.48 1.89 -12.52
N LYS A 347 4.25 1.40 -12.44
CA LYS A 347 3.14 2.01 -11.71
C LYS A 347 2.94 1.16 -10.46
N GLY A 348 3.88 1.29 -9.54
CA GLY A 348 4.10 0.32 -8.48
C GLY A 348 3.63 0.79 -7.10
N VAL A 349 3.69 -0.14 -6.15
CA VAL A 349 3.47 0.10 -4.73
C VAL A 349 4.43 -0.75 -3.89
N ASN A 350 4.90 -0.22 -2.76
CA ASN A 350 5.61 -0.99 -1.73
C ASN A 350 4.61 -1.82 -0.92
N ARG A 351 4.97 -3.04 -0.53
CA ARG A 351 4.07 -3.93 0.21
C ARG A 351 4.82 -4.70 1.28
N HIS A 352 4.46 -4.45 2.53
CA HIS A 352 4.74 -5.35 3.65
C HIS A 352 3.80 -6.57 3.66
N GLU A 353 4.31 -7.73 4.06
CA GLU A 353 3.47 -8.88 4.44
C GLU A 353 2.83 -8.61 5.81
N PHE A 354 1.61 -8.08 5.80
CA PHE A 354 0.90 -7.69 7.02
C PHE A 354 -0.58 -8.08 6.99
N ASP A 355 -1.05 -8.55 8.16
CA ASP A 355 -2.44 -8.74 8.53
C ASP A 355 -2.68 -8.18 9.93
N SER A 356 -3.77 -7.45 10.12
CA SER A 356 -4.08 -6.80 11.39
C SER A 356 -4.23 -7.77 12.59
N LYS A 357 -4.53 -9.05 12.34
CA LYS A 357 -4.75 -10.09 13.37
C LYS A 357 -3.62 -11.11 13.44
N LEU A 358 -3.03 -11.46 12.29
CA LEU A 358 -2.04 -12.51 12.13
C LEU A 358 -0.61 -11.95 12.05
N GLY A 359 -0.45 -10.63 11.98
CA GLY A 359 0.85 -9.98 11.82
C GLY A 359 1.45 -10.36 10.48
N ARG A 360 2.61 -11.03 10.48
CA ARG A 360 3.30 -11.44 9.25
C ARG A 360 2.85 -12.80 8.71
N ALA A 361 2.03 -13.53 9.45
CA ALA A 361 1.53 -14.85 9.04
C ALA A 361 0.31 -14.73 8.11
N ILE A 362 0.45 -13.95 7.04
CA ILE A 362 -0.61 -13.69 6.05
C ILE A 362 -1.00 -14.96 5.27
N THR A 363 -2.24 -15.02 4.77
CA THR A 363 -2.76 -16.18 4.05
C THR A 363 -2.68 -16.03 2.52
N GLU A 364 -2.99 -17.11 1.79
CA GLU A 364 -3.14 -17.07 0.33
C GLU A 364 -4.28 -16.13 -0.09
N GLU A 365 -5.38 -16.13 0.66
CA GLU A 365 -6.52 -15.25 0.40
C GLU A 365 -6.15 -13.77 0.52
N ASP A 366 -5.34 -13.41 1.51
CA ASP A 366 -4.81 -12.04 1.68
C ASP A 366 -3.99 -11.64 0.45
N MET A 367 -3.05 -12.49 0.02
CA MET A 367 -2.20 -12.22 -1.15
C MET A 367 -3.03 -12.09 -2.45
N ILE A 368 -4.03 -12.97 -2.64
CA ILE A 368 -4.91 -12.91 -3.81
C ILE A 368 -5.74 -11.62 -3.80
N TRP A 369 -6.26 -11.23 -2.63
CA TRP A 369 -7.01 -9.99 -2.48
C TRP A 369 -6.14 -8.80 -2.84
N ASP A 370 -4.92 -8.72 -2.29
CA ASP A 370 -3.96 -7.66 -2.56
C ASP A 370 -3.71 -7.52 -4.06
N ILE A 371 -3.31 -8.62 -4.70
CA ILE A 371 -2.96 -8.64 -6.13
C ILE A 371 -4.14 -8.22 -7.00
N LYS A 372 -5.35 -8.73 -6.73
CA LYS A 372 -6.54 -8.36 -7.52
C LYS A 372 -6.88 -6.89 -7.34
N THR A 373 -6.82 -6.37 -6.12
CA THR A 373 -7.14 -4.96 -5.84
C THR A 373 -6.10 -4.02 -6.45
N MET A 374 -4.81 -4.39 -6.41
CA MET A 374 -3.74 -3.68 -7.13
C MET A 374 -4.06 -3.59 -8.63
N LYS A 375 -4.36 -4.71 -9.29
CA LYS A 375 -4.65 -4.72 -10.74
C LYS A 375 -5.93 -3.94 -11.09
N ARG A 376 -6.97 -4.03 -10.27
CA ARG A 376 -8.20 -3.22 -10.39
C ARG A 376 -7.95 -1.71 -10.25
N SER A 377 -6.84 -1.34 -9.63
CA SER A 377 -6.41 0.04 -9.40
C SER A 377 -5.31 0.48 -10.36
N ASN A 378 -5.14 -0.23 -11.49
CA ASN A 378 -4.13 0.05 -12.52
C ASN A 378 -2.66 -0.02 -12.03
N ILE A 379 -2.41 -0.64 -10.87
CA ILE A 379 -1.05 -0.94 -10.39
C ILE A 379 -0.51 -2.13 -11.20
N ASN A 380 0.72 -1.99 -11.71
CA ASN A 380 1.37 -3.01 -12.53
C ASN A 380 2.60 -3.64 -11.88
N ALA A 381 3.05 -3.12 -10.74
CA ALA A 381 4.26 -3.56 -10.08
C ALA A 381 4.17 -3.52 -8.54
N VAL A 382 4.99 -4.32 -7.88
CA VAL A 382 5.12 -4.36 -6.43
C VAL A 382 6.61 -4.44 -6.05
N ARG A 383 7.02 -3.70 -5.01
CA ARG A 383 8.31 -3.89 -4.34
C ARG A 383 8.10 -4.62 -3.03
N CYS A 384 8.88 -5.67 -2.80
CA CYS A 384 8.82 -6.47 -1.57
C CYS A 384 9.56 -5.76 -0.42
N SER A 385 8.99 -4.68 0.10
CA SER A 385 9.58 -3.87 1.18
C SER A 385 9.61 -4.66 2.51
N HIS A 386 10.76 -4.93 3.13
CA HIS A 386 12.15 -4.86 2.61
C HIS A 386 12.84 -6.20 2.81
N TYR A 387 12.22 -7.24 2.26
CA TYR A 387 12.61 -8.63 2.46
C TYR A 387 11.91 -9.57 1.48
N PRO A 388 12.46 -10.78 1.22
CA PRO A 388 11.83 -11.74 0.34
C PRO A 388 10.50 -12.20 0.95
N ASN A 389 9.42 -12.11 0.16
CA ASN A 389 8.09 -12.57 0.53
C ASN A 389 7.97 -14.11 0.48
N GLN A 390 6.82 -14.67 0.82
CA GLN A 390 6.54 -16.10 0.66
C GLN A 390 6.61 -16.52 -0.82
N SER A 391 7.15 -17.70 -1.14
CA SER A 391 7.24 -18.21 -2.53
C SER A 391 5.89 -18.20 -3.28
N LEU A 392 4.79 -18.39 -2.55
CA LEU A 392 3.43 -18.30 -3.10
C LEU A 392 3.14 -16.92 -3.72
N PHE A 393 3.61 -15.84 -3.12
CA PHE A 393 3.37 -14.48 -3.61
C PHE A 393 3.92 -14.31 -5.04
N TYR A 394 5.15 -14.74 -5.30
CA TYR A 394 5.75 -14.65 -6.64
C TYR A 394 5.03 -15.53 -7.67
N ARG A 395 4.58 -16.73 -7.28
CA ARG A 395 3.73 -17.57 -8.15
C ARG A 395 2.40 -16.88 -8.49
N LEU A 396 1.81 -16.16 -7.53
CA LEU A 396 0.61 -15.37 -7.78
C LEU A 396 0.92 -14.15 -8.67
N CYS A 397 2.04 -13.44 -8.47
CA CYS A 397 2.47 -12.35 -9.35
C CYS A 397 2.74 -12.84 -10.78
N ASP A 398 3.33 -14.03 -10.95
CA ASP A 398 3.52 -14.68 -12.24
C ASP A 398 2.18 -14.92 -12.95
N LYS A 399 1.21 -15.49 -12.20
CA LYS A 399 -0.12 -15.89 -12.69
C LYS A 399 -1.04 -14.72 -13.01
N TYR A 400 -1.09 -13.72 -12.13
CA TYR A 400 -1.98 -12.57 -12.28
C TYR A 400 -1.34 -11.43 -13.10
N GLY A 401 -0.01 -11.44 -13.23
CA GLY A 401 0.75 -10.44 -13.95
C GLY A 401 1.02 -9.20 -13.10
N LEU A 402 2.05 -9.23 -12.26
CA LEU A 402 2.65 -8.04 -11.64
C LEU A 402 4.16 -8.10 -11.81
N TYR A 403 4.78 -6.96 -12.07
CA TYR A 403 6.25 -6.85 -12.06
C TYR A 403 6.74 -6.72 -10.62
N VAL A 404 7.80 -7.43 -10.27
CA VAL A 404 8.31 -7.51 -8.89
C VAL A 404 9.73 -6.97 -8.82
N ILE A 405 9.96 -6.10 -7.83
CA ILE A 405 11.29 -5.89 -7.24
C ILE A 405 11.37 -6.83 -6.04
N ASP A 406 12.26 -7.81 -6.13
CA ASP A 406 12.53 -8.71 -5.01
C ASP A 406 13.77 -8.22 -4.26
N GLU A 407 13.65 -8.07 -2.95
CA GLU A 407 14.59 -7.32 -2.12
C GLU A 407 15.15 -8.18 -1.01
N ALA A 408 16.48 -8.19 -0.87
CA ALA A 408 17.13 -8.93 0.19
C ALA A 408 16.74 -8.33 1.56
N ASN A 409 16.54 -9.20 2.55
CA ASN A 409 16.24 -8.82 3.92
C ASN A 409 17.49 -8.20 4.57
N LEU A 410 17.74 -6.92 4.31
CA LEU A 410 18.91 -6.20 4.81
C LEU A 410 18.55 -4.72 4.97
N GLU A 411 18.32 -4.34 6.22
CA GLU A 411 18.12 -2.95 6.65
C GLU A 411 18.79 -2.68 8.00
N SER A 412 19.46 -1.54 8.12
CA SER A 412 20.31 -1.19 9.28
C SER A 412 20.21 0.30 9.61
N HIS A 413 19.01 0.85 9.43
CA HIS A 413 18.71 2.28 9.42
C HIS A 413 19.28 3.01 10.63
N GLY A 414 19.03 2.48 11.83
CA GLY A 414 19.50 3.04 13.10
C GLY A 414 21.02 3.05 13.28
N THR A 415 21.80 2.42 12.38
CA THR A 415 23.27 2.40 12.45
C THR A 415 23.98 3.56 11.77
N TRP A 416 23.26 4.34 10.96
CA TRP A 416 23.86 5.46 10.24
C TRP A 416 22.99 6.72 10.26
N GLU A 417 21.67 6.59 10.35
CA GLU A 417 20.78 7.74 10.49
C GLU A 417 20.57 8.07 11.97
N LYS A 418 20.92 9.30 12.36
CA LYS A 418 20.77 9.84 13.71
C LYS A 418 19.83 11.01 13.70
N VAL A 419 19.25 11.32 14.86
CA VAL A 419 18.31 12.43 15.01
C VAL A 419 18.92 13.72 14.43
N GLY A 420 18.35 14.17 13.31
CA GLY A 420 18.72 15.39 12.61
C GLY A 420 20.01 15.37 11.79
N HIS A 421 20.72 14.23 11.64
CA HIS A 421 21.90 14.13 10.76
C HIS A 421 22.34 12.69 10.47
N GLU A 422 23.11 12.52 9.39
CA GLU A 422 23.78 11.26 9.05
C GLU A 422 25.12 11.10 9.82
N ASP A 423 25.33 9.93 10.43
CA ASP A 423 26.60 9.50 11.04
C ASP A 423 26.86 7.99 10.77
N PRO A 424 27.55 7.65 9.65
CA PRO A 424 27.81 6.27 9.28
C PRO A 424 29.00 5.62 10.01
N SER A 425 29.46 6.17 11.14
CA SER A 425 30.70 5.74 11.82
C SER A 425 30.67 4.29 12.33
N PHE A 426 29.50 3.74 12.60
CA PHE A 426 29.29 2.34 13.01
C PHE A 426 28.26 1.61 12.13
N ASN A 427 28.07 2.12 10.90
CA ASN A 427 27.18 1.53 9.89
C ASN A 427 27.53 0.06 9.61
N VAL A 428 26.52 -0.82 9.58
CA VAL A 428 26.66 -2.23 9.20
C VAL A 428 25.74 -2.57 8.03
N PRO A 429 26.17 -3.32 7.01
CA PRO A 429 27.47 -3.93 6.89
C PRO A 429 28.59 -2.95 6.50
N GLY A 430 28.24 -1.79 5.91
CA GLY A 430 29.20 -0.75 5.52
C GLY A 430 30.47 -1.30 4.85
N ASP A 431 31.62 -0.98 5.45
CA ASP A 431 32.93 -1.47 5.05
C ASP A 431 33.44 -2.66 5.88
N ASP A 432 32.65 -3.16 6.85
CA ASP A 432 33.07 -4.20 7.78
C ASP A 432 32.88 -5.62 7.18
N GLN A 433 34.00 -6.26 6.88
CA GLN A 433 34.03 -7.58 6.25
C GLN A 433 33.54 -8.72 7.15
N HIS A 434 33.39 -8.52 8.47
CA HIS A 434 32.76 -9.53 9.33
C HIS A 434 31.29 -9.77 8.95
N TRP A 435 30.62 -8.77 8.38
CA TRP A 435 29.23 -8.86 7.93
C TRP A 435 29.06 -9.39 6.51
N LEU A 436 30.13 -9.44 5.71
CA LEU A 436 30.06 -9.88 4.30
C LEU A 436 29.40 -11.25 4.15
N GLY A 437 29.70 -12.18 5.06
CA GLY A 437 29.15 -13.54 5.06
C GLY A 437 27.62 -13.53 5.15
N ALA A 438 27.09 -12.85 6.17
CA ALA A 438 25.66 -12.74 6.44
C ALA A 438 24.94 -11.98 5.31
N SER A 439 25.49 -10.84 4.86
CA SER A 439 24.89 -10.03 3.79
C SER A 439 24.85 -10.77 2.44
N LEU A 440 25.91 -11.48 2.05
CA LEU A 440 25.89 -12.31 0.85
C LEU A 440 24.95 -13.50 0.98
N SER A 441 24.79 -14.07 2.18
CA SER A 441 23.86 -15.19 2.40
C SER A 441 22.42 -14.77 2.10
N ARG A 442 21.98 -13.61 2.61
CA ARG A 442 20.64 -13.05 2.38
C ARG A 442 20.31 -12.91 0.89
N VAL A 443 21.23 -12.30 0.12
CA VAL A 443 21.09 -12.15 -1.34
C VAL A 443 21.11 -13.50 -2.06
N LYS A 444 22.00 -14.41 -1.67
CA LYS A 444 22.13 -15.73 -2.31
C LYS A 444 20.89 -16.58 -2.10
N ASN A 445 20.33 -16.59 -0.88
CA ASN A 445 19.16 -17.37 -0.53
C ASN A 445 17.94 -16.89 -1.33
N MET A 446 17.70 -15.57 -1.37
CA MET A 446 16.66 -14.95 -2.19
C MET A 446 16.80 -15.36 -3.67
N MET A 447 17.94 -15.05 -4.29
CA MET A 447 18.13 -15.34 -5.71
C MET A 447 18.05 -16.84 -6.03
N ALA A 448 18.60 -17.70 -5.18
CA ALA A 448 18.55 -19.14 -5.41
C ALA A 448 17.12 -19.66 -5.37
N ARG A 449 16.30 -19.20 -4.42
CA ARG A 449 14.88 -19.56 -4.31
C ARG A 449 14.08 -19.05 -5.50
N ASP A 450 14.27 -17.78 -5.87
CA ASP A 450 13.28 -17.03 -6.66
C ASP A 450 13.67 -16.83 -8.14
N LYS A 451 14.87 -17.27 -8.57
CA LYS A 451 15.43 -17.08 -9.93
C LYS A 451 14.54 -17.48 -11.11
N ASN A 452 13.57 -18.37 -10.92
CA ASN A 452 12.72 -18.89 -11.98
C ASN A 452 11.43 -18.07 -12.19
N HIS A 453 11.08 -17.14 -11.30
CA HIS A 453 9.86 -16.36 -11.41
C HIS A 453 9.94 -15.32 -12.53
N ALA A 454 8.93 -15.32 -13.39
CA ALA A 454 8.82 -14.34 -14.46
C ALA A 454 8.50 -12.96 -13.89
N SER A 455 7.68 -12.81 -12.87
CA SER A 455 7.33 -11.53 -12.27
C SER A 455 8.54 -10.69 -11.83
N ILE A 456 9.61 -11.32 -11.33
CA ILE A 456 10.78 -10.61 -10.81
C ILE A 456 11.62 -10.01 -11.94
N LEU A 457 11.65 -8.68 -12.03
CA LEU A 457 12.42 -7.93 -13.03
C LEU A 457 13.73 -7.37 -12.45
N ILE A 458 13.72 -7.04 -11.16
CA ILE A 458 14.78 -6.30 -10.49
C ILE A 458 15.15 -7.01 -9.18
N TRP A 459 16.46 -7.16 -8.96
CA TRP A 459 17.02 -7.60 -7.67
C TRP A 459 17.47 -6.38 -6.88
N SER A 460 16.95 -6.21 -5.67
CA SER A 460 17.36 -5.16 -4.73
C SER A 460 18.27 -5.71 -3.64
N LEU A 461 19.35 -4.98 -3.32
CA LEU A 461 20.36 -5.42 -2.35
C LEU A 461 19.95 -5.23 -0.88
N GLY A 462 18.87 -4.50 -0.61
CA GLY A 462 18.39 -4.11 0.71
C GLY A 462 17.83 -2.69 0.70
N ASN A 463 17.59 -2.14 1.88
CA ASN A 463 17.03 -0.81 2.10
C ASN A 463 17.84 -0.06 3.18
N GLU A 464 17.85 1.28 3.12
CA GLU A 464 18.32 2.23 4.15
C GLU A 464 19.49 1.73 5.03
N SER A 465 20.55 1.25 4.37
CA SER A 465 21.75 0.69 5.01
C SER A 465 23.01 1.40 4.55
N TYR A 466 22.86 2.69 4.21
CA TYR A 466 23.90 3.54 3.65
C TYR A 466 24.59 2.87 2.44
N ALA A 467 25.91 3.01 2.26
CA ALA A 467 26.66 2.19 1.32
C ALA A 467 28.10 1.89 1.79
N GLY A 468 28.71 0.86 1.18
CA GLY A 468 30.06 0.41 1.53
C GLY A 468 30.59 -0.70 0.64
N THR A 469 31.81 -1.16 0.93
CA THR A 469 32.49 -2.23 0.18
C THR A 469 31.75 -3.56 0.22
N VAL A 470 31.01 -3.86 1.29
CA VAL A 470 30.16 -5.06 1.35
C VAL A 470 29.04 -5.00 0.31
N PHE A 471 28.36 -3.86 0.16
CA PHE A 471 27.36 -3.65 -0.89
C PHE A 471 27.95 -3.75 -2.30
N ALA A 472 29.17 -3.23 -2.52
CA ALA A 472 29.85 -3.40 -3.81
C ALA A 472 30.12 -4.87 -4.13
N GLN A 473 30.50 -5.68 -3.13
CA GLN A 473 30.72 -7.12 -3.30
C GLN A 473 29.41 -7.90 -3.51
N MET A 474 28.33 -7.52 -2.83
CA MET A 474 26.98 -8.04 -3.10
C MET A 474 26.55 -7.71 -4.52
N ALA A 475 26.80 -6.46 -4.95
CA ALA A 475 26.44 -6.00 -6.27
C ALA A 475 27.16 -6.81 -7.37
N ASP A 476 28.46 -7.01 -7.19
CA ASP A 476 29.29 -7.85 -8.06
C ASP A 476 28.80 -9.30 -8.15
N TYR A 477 28.27 -9.85 -7.05
CA TYR A 477 27.71 -11.20 -7.04
C TYR A 477 26.44 -11.27 -7.88
N VAL A 478 25.45 -10.42 -7.60
CA VAL A 478 24.15 -10.41 -8.31
C VAL A 478 24.36 -10.28 -9.82
N ARG A 479 25.20 -9.34 -10.26
CA ARG A 479 25.50 -9.09 -11.68
C ARG A 479 26.10 -10.30 -12.40
N LYS A 480 26.88 -11.12 -11.69
CA LYS A 480 27.49 -12.34 -12.24
C LYS A 480 26.54 -13.54 -12.19
N ALA A 481 25.74 -13.63 -11.13
CA ALA A 481 24.85 -14.76 -10.89
C ALA A 481 23.64 -14.75 -11.84
N ASP A 482 23.09 -13.56 -12.13
CA ASP A 482 21.93 -13.41 -13.01
C ASP A 482 22.01 -12.13 -13.87
N PRO A 483 22.46 -12.24 -15.14
CA PRO A 483 22.48 -11.12 -16.07
C PRO A 483 21.12 -10.84 -16.74
N THR A 484 20.07 -11.60 -16.42
CA THR A 484 18.75 -11.50 -17.07
C THR A 484 17.80 -10.50 -16.41
N ARG A 485 18.25 -9.91 -15.29
CA ARG A 485 17.52 -8.96 -14.45
C ARG A 485 18.40 -7.75 -14.12
N VAL A 486 17.78 -6.65 -13.73
CA VAL A 486 18.48 -5.40 -13.37
C VAL A 486 18.77 -5.37 -11.88
N GLN A 487 19.93 -4.85 -11.50
CA GLN A 487 20.34 -4.65 -10.12
C GLN A 487 19.99 -3.24 -9.61
N HIS A 488 19.47 -3.20 -8.38
CA HIS A 488 19.04 -2.00 -7.69
C HIS A 488 19.61 -1.92 -6.26
N TYR A 489 19.97 -0.71 -5.83
CA TYR A 489 20.16 -0.36 -4.42
C TYR A 489 20.11 1.15 -4.25
N GLU A 490 19.21 1.66 -3.40
CA GLU A 490 19.02 3.09 -3.19
C GLU A 490 20.16 3.71 -2.37
N GLY A 491 20.60 3.05 -1.29
CA GLY A 491 21.48 3.66 -0.28
C GLY A 491 22.83 4.21 -0.78
N VAL A 492 23.21 3.95 -2.03
CA VAL A 492 24.30 4.67 -2.71
C VAL A 492 24.05 6.17 -2.85
N THR A 493 22.80 6.64 -2.73
CA THR A 493 22.42 8.06 -2.76
C THR A 493 23.17 8.87 -1.71
N HIS A 494 23.34 8.29 -0.52
CA HIS A 494 24.06 8.85 0.62
C HIS A 494 25.60 8.73 0.50
N ASN A 495 26.10 7.86 -0.39
CA ASN A 495 27.53 7.74 -0.65
C ASN A 495 27.83 7.34 -2.11
N ARG A 496 27.92 8.36 -2.95
CA ARG A 496 28.14 8.25 -4.41
C ARG A 496 29.48 7.63 -4.82
N LYS A 497 30.39 7.33 -3.88
CA LYS A 497 31.60 6.52 -4.16
C LYS A 497 31.24 5.11 -4.65
N PHE A 498 30.08 4.60 -4.26
CA PHE A 498 29.61 3.26 -4.59
C PHE A 498 28.49 3.25 -5.64
N ASP A 499 28.37 4.31 -6.44
CA ASP A 499 27.31 4.48 -7.45
C ASP A 499 27.23 3.29 -8.44
N ASP A 500 28.33 2.59 -8.70
CA ASP A 500 28.38 1.40 -9.56
C ASP A 500 27.71 0.14 -8.96
N ALA A 501 27.29 0.18 -7.69
CA ALA A 501 26.56 -0.92 -7.03
C ALA A 501 25.09 -1.02 -7.47
N THR A 502 24.59 -0.05 -8.24
CA THR A 502 23.24 -0.02 -8.82
C THR A 502 23.29 0.34 -10.31
N GLN A 503 22.35 -0.19 -11.09
CA GLN A 503 22.17 0.15 -12.51
C GLN A 503 21.08 1.20 -12.74
N ILE A 504 20.40 1.62 -11.68
CA ILE A 504 19.27 2.56 -11.68
C ILE A 504 19.62 3.73 -10.76
N GLU A 505 19.28 4.96 -11.12
CA GLU A 505 19.18 6.05 -10.14
C GLU A 505 17.84 5.89 -9.43
N SER A 506 17.87 5.44 -8.19
CA SER A 506 16.70 5.43 -7.33
C SER A 506 16.84 6.46 -6.22
N ARG A 507 15.71 7.00 -5.79
CA ARG A 507 15.59 7.89 -4.62
C ARG A 507 14.26 7.65 -3.93
N MET A 508 14.25 7.83 -2.63
CA MET A 508 13.06 7.89 -1.80
C MET A 508 12.61 9.35 -1.68
N TYR A 509 11.31 9.61 -1.88
CA TYR A 509 10.63 10.89 -1.61
C TYR A 509 11.21 12.14 -2.29
N ALA A 510 11.92 11.98 -3.40
CA ALA A 510 12.41 13.10 -4.19
C ALA A 510 11.22 13.89 -4.80
N PRO A 511 11.13 15.22 -4.62
CA PRO A 511 10.07 16.02 -5.24
C PRO A 511 10.09 15.89 -6.76
N ALA A 512 8.91 15.85 -7.40
CA ALA A 512 8.79 15.67 -8.85
C ALA A 512 9.65 16.64 -9.68
N LYS A 513 9.82 17.87 -9.19
CA LYS A 513 10.68 18.89 -9.80
C LYS A 513 12.16 18.51 -9.81
N GLU A 514 12.69 17.96 -8.72
CA GLU A 514 14.09 17.52 -8.66
C GLU A 514 14.35 16.34 -9.61
N ILE A 515 13.36 15.46 -9.75
CA ILE A 515 13.40 14.37 -10.71
C ILE A 515 13.43 14.93 -12.14
N GLU A 516 12.57 15.90 -12.47
CA GLU A 516 12.60 16.56 -13.79
C GLU A 516 13.97 17.21 -14.08
N GLU A 517 14.62 17.81 -13.08
CA GLU A 517 15.97 18.36 -13.20
C GLU A 517 17.03 17.28 -13.48
N TYR A 518 16.89 16.08 -12.92
CA TYR A 518 17.75 14.93 -13.26
C TYR A 518 17.52 14.49 -14.72
N LEU A 519 16.26 14.31 -15.09
CA LEU A 519 15.85 13.77 -16.40
C LEU A 519 16.24 14.69 -17.56
N THR A 520 16.23 16.01 -17.37
CA THR A 520 16.60 16.99 -18.40
C THR A 520 18.11 17.08 -18.64
N LYS A 521 18.94 16.54 -17.74
CA LYS A 521 20.42 16.57 -17.83
C LYS A 521 21.04 15.41 -18.62
N LYS A 522 20.24 14.61 -19.34
CA LYS A 522 20.67 13.41 -20.09
C LYS A 522 21.43 12.41 -19.19
N PRO A 523 20.75 11.85 -18.19
CA PRO A 523 21.38 10.93 -17.25
C PRO A 523 21.85 9.63 -17.92
N ALA A 524 22.82 8.95 -17.29
CA ALA A 524 23.32 7.66 -17.75
C ALA A 524 22.49 6.47 -17.26
N LYS A 525 21.71 6.65 -16.18
CA LYS A 525 20.86 5.64 -15.56
C LYS A 525 19.38 6.05 -15.71
N PRO A 526 18.46 5.09 -15.81
CA PRO A 526 17.05 5.38 -15.65
C PRO A 526 16.76 5.82 -14.22
N PHE A 527 15.69 6.58 -14.04
CA PHE A 527 15.20 7.02 -12.74
C PHE A 527 13.99 6.18 -12.31
N ILE A 528 14.01 5.70 -11.06
CA ILE A 528 12.88 5.07 -10.38
C ILE A 528 12.69 5.75 -9.02
N SER A 529 11.47 6.23 -8.73
CA SER A 529 11.13 6.58 -7.35
C SER A 529 10.87 5.28 -6.58
N VAL A 530 11.85 4.78 -5.84
CA VAL A 530 11.69 3.50 -5.12
C VAL A 530 10.66 3.63 -4.00
N GLU A 531 10.50 4.85 -3.48
CA GLU A 531 9.40 5.27 -2.60
C GLU A 531 9.02 6.71 -2.97
N TYR A 532 7.72 7.00 -3.06
CA TYR A 532 7.18 8.34 -3.25
C TYR A 532 5.70 8.39 -2.88
N ALA A 533 5.13 9.60 -2.86
CA ALA A 533 3.72 9.82 -2.56
C ALA A 533 3.31 9.10 -1.26
N HIS A 534 4.03 9.38 -0.17
CA HIS A 534 3.86 8.78 1.14
C HIS A 534 2.39 8.85 1.59
N ALA A 535 1.74 7.69 1.72
CA ALA A 535 0.30 7.56 1.84
C ALA A 535 -0.18 7.52 3.29
N MET A 536 0.57 8.07 4.25
CA MET A 536 0.15 8.16 5.65
C MET A 536 -1.14 8.96 5.84
N GLY A 537 -2.14 8.32 6.46
CA GLY A 537 -3.43 8.96 6.71
C GLY A 537 -4.10 9.49 5.44
N ASN A 538 -4.66 10.69 5.50
CA ASN A 538 -5.20 11.45 4.37
C ASN A 538 -4.10 12.18 3.60
N SER A 539 -3.59 11.53 2.53
CA SER A 539 -2.41 11.95 1.77
C SER A 539 -2.55 11.70 0.26
N VAL A 540 -1.45 11.49 -0.47
CA VAL A 540 -1.37 11.25 -1.92
C VAL A 540 -1.91 12.46 -2.70
N GLY A 541 -1.58 13.66 -2.23
CA GLY A 541 -1.78 14.92 -2.96
C GLY A 541 -0.76 15.06 -4.09
N ASP A 542 -1.21 15.61 -5.22
CA ASP A 542 -0.43 15.95 -6.40
C ASP A 542 0.39 14.80 -7.03
N LEU A 543 -0.13 13.57 -6.95
CA LEU A 543 0.42 12.42 -7.70
C LEU A 543 0.48 12.69 -9.22
N ALA A 544 -0.34 13.64 -9.71
CA ALA A 544 -0.32 14.12 -11.09
C ALA A 544 1.06 14.68 -11.51
N ALA A 545 1.77 15.40 -10.63
CA ALA A 545 3.10 15.93 -10.92
C ALA A 545 4.12 14.82 -11.24
N TYR A 546 4.04 13.69 -10.55
CA TYR A 546 4.90 12.53 -10.79
C TYR A 546 4.53 11.77 -12.06
N THR A 547 3.24 11.52 -12.29
CA THR A 547 2.80 10.81 -13.51
C THR A 547 3.02 11.64 -14.77
N ALA A 548 3.05 12.97 -14.68
CA ALA A 548 3.44 13.85 -15.79
C ALA A 548 4.89 13.64 -16.26
N LEU A 549 5.77 13.08 -15.42
CA LEU A 549 7.16 12.76 -15.78
C LEU A 549 7.27 11.57 -16.73
N GLU A 550 6.21 10.78 -16.93
CA GLU A 550 6.19 9.62 -17.85
C GLU A 550 6.57 9.99 -19.30
N LYS A 551 6.42 11.28 -19.67
CA LYS A 551 6.88 11.86 -20.95
C LYS A 551 8.38 11.73 -21.18
N TYR A 552 9.19 11.64 -20.12
CA TYR A 552 10.64 11.50 -20.19
C TYR A 552 11.04 10.04 -20.26
N GLN A 553 11.77 9.64 -21.31
CA GLN A 553 12.15 8.24 -21.54
C GLN A 553 12.92 7.60 -20.38
N HIS A 554 13.81 8.36 -19.73
CA HIS A 554 14.61 7.87 -18.60
C HIS A 554 13.82 7.78 -17.29
N TYR A 555 12.64 8.41 -17.18
CA TYR A 555 11.77 8.19 -16.04
C TYR A 555 11.04 6.87 -16.26
N GLN A 556 11.18 5.94 -15.33
CA GLN A 556 10.56 4.62 -15.45
C GLN A 556 9.53 4.38 -14.34
N GLY A 557 8.99 5.46 -13.76
CA GLY A 557 7.93 5.40 -12.76
C GLY A 557 8.48 5.22 -11.34
N GLY A 558 7.70 4.55 -10.49
CA GLY A 558 8.02 4.40 -9.08
C GLY A 558 7.03 3.56 -8.30
N PHE A 559 7.26 3.46 -6.99
CA PHE A 559 6.47 2.65 -6.07
C PHE A 559 5.94 3.52 -4.93
N ILE A 560 4.62 3.65 -4.83
CA ILE A 560 3.97 4.40 -3.74
C ILE A 560 4.33 3.74 -2.40
N TRP A 561 4.62 4.55 -1.37
CA TRP A 561 4.73 4.07 0.01
C TRP A 561 3.43 4.32 0.77
N ASP A 562 2.65 3.32 1.18
CA ASP A 562 2.75 1.91 0.82
C ASP A 562 1.36 1.27 0.61
N TRP A 563 1.28 -0.06 0.56
CA TRP A 563 0.04 -0.76 0.25
C TRP A 563 -0.97 -0.74 1.39
N ILE A 564 -0.57 -1.10 2.62
CA ILE A 564 -1.49 -1.44 3.71
C ILE A 564 -1.06 -0.83 5.05
N ASP A 565 -2.01 -0.21 5.76
CA ASP A 565 -1.74 0.28 7.12
C ASP A 565 -1.34 -0.89 8.03
N GLN A 566 -0.23 -0.75 8.76
CA GLN A 566 0.22 -1.74 9.74
C GLN A 566 -0.48 -1.56 11.10
N GLY A 567 -1.80 -1.38 11.12
CA GLY A 567 -2.58 -1.30 12.36
C GLY A 567 -2.90 -2.69 12.93
N LEU A 568 -2.52 -2.97 14.19
CA LEU A 568 -2.83 -4.25 14.83
C LEU A 568 -4.20 -4.22 15.50
N GLU A 569 -5.03 -5.23 15.28
CA GLU A 569 -6.34 -5.33 15.90
C GLU A 569 -6.25 -5.94 17.31
N LYS A 570 -6.82 -5.27 18.29
CA LYS A 570 -7.03 -5.77 19.65
C LYS A 570 -8.42 -5.37 20.14
N GLU A 571 -9.17 -6.35 20.64
CA GLU A 571 -10.54 -6.14 21.17
C GLU A 571 -11.50 -5.42 20.19
N GLY A 572 -11.29 -5.60 18.88
CA GLY A 572 -12.11 -4.95 17.84
C GLY A 572 -11.71 -3.52 17.49
N HIS A 573 -10.56 -3.05 17.99
CA HIS A 573 -9.98 -1.74 17.69
C HIS A 573 -8.62 -1.91 17.00
N LEU A 574 -8.37 -1.08 15.99
CA LEU A 574 -7.03 -0.96 15.40
C LEU A 574 -6.19 -0.07 16.29
N LEU A 575 -4.98 -0.53 16.59
CA LEU A 575 -4.01 0.12 17.46
C LEU A 575 -2.68 0.29 16.70
N TYR A 576 -1.86 1.22 17.15
CA TYR A 576 -0.54 1.52 16.60
C TYR A 576 0.52 1.56 17.70
N GLY A 577 1.73 2.00 17.37
CA GLY A 577 2.85 2.08 18.31
C GLY A 577 2.48 2.80 19.61
N GLY A 578 2.92 2.25 20.72
CA GLY A 578 2.70 2.83 22.04
C GLY A 578 1.40 2.44 22.73
N ASP A 579 0.39 1.95 22.00
CA ASP A 579 -0.87 1.43 22.56
C ASP A 579 -0.71 0.07 23.22
N PHE A 580 0.38 -0.62 22.93
CA PHE A 580 0.70 -1.90 23.56
C PHE A 580 1.47 -1.70 24.85
N ASP A 581 1.74 -0.47 25.31
CA ASP A 581 2.70 -0.08 26.36
C ASP A 581 4.18 -0.29 25.97
N ASP A 582 4.46 -0.40 24.67
CA ASP A 582 5.80 -0.54 24.10
C ASP A 582 6.55 0.78 24.05
N ARG A 583 7.80 0.82 24.51
CA ARG A 583 8.67 2.00 24.45
C ARG A 583 10.13 1.57 24.24
N PRO A 584 10.92 2.28 23.41
CA PRO A 584 10.54 3.42 22.56
C PRO A 584 9.54 3.03 21.46
N THR A 585 8.87 4.03 20.87
CA THR A 585 7.87 3.84 19.80
C THR A 585 7.71 5.09 18.92
N ASP A 586 7.33 4.89 17.66
CA ASP A 586 7.02 5.94 16.67
C ASP A 586 5.52 6.09 16.38
N TYR A 587 4.68 5.57 17.28
CA TYR A 587 3.23 5.81 17.28
C TYR A 587 2.54 5.41 15.97
N GLU A 588 1.76 6.31 15.38
CA GLU A 588 0.94 6.07 14.19
C GLU A 588 1.73 5.99 12.88
N PHE A 589 3.05 6.17 12.92
CA PHE A 589 3.91 6.15 11.72
C PHE A 589 3.83 4.82 10.96
N CYS A 590 3.31 3.75 11.57
CA CYS A 590 3.05 2.46 10.93
C CYS A 590 1.82 2.46 9.97
N GLY A 591 1.02 3.54 9.95
CA GLY A 591 -0.20 3.67 9.15
C GLY A 591 0.01 4.41 7.83
N ASN A 592 0.67 3.78 6.84
CA ASN A 592 1.03 4.42 5.56
C ASN A 592 0.30 3.89 4.32
N GLY A 593 -0.77 3.10 4.49
CA GLY A 593 -1.33 2.29 3.42
C GLY A 593 -2.30 3.03 2.48
N LEU A 594 -2.28 2.66 1.20
CA LEU A 594 -3.37 2.91 0.25
C LEU A 594 -4.66 2.17 0.61
N VAL A 595 -4.56 1.06 1.35
CA VAL A 595 -5.69 0.33 1.95
C VAL A 595 -5.54 0.31 3.47
N PHE A 596 -6.66 0.26 4.17
CA PHE A 596 -6.69 0.14 5.62
C PHE A 596 -6.22 -1.25 6.07
N ALA A 597 -5.85 -1.40 7.34
CA ALA A 597 -5.32 -2.64 7.91
C ALA A 597 -6.27 -3.87 7.75
N ASP A 598 -7.57 -3.60 7.64
CA ASP A 598 -8.62 -4.60 7.40
C ASP A 598 -8.91 -4.87 5.91
N ARG A 599 -8.07 -4.34 5.00
CA ARG A 599 -8.17 -4.41 3.53
C ARG A 599 -9.40 -3.69 2.97
N THR A 600 -10.05 -2.81 3.72
CA THR A 600 -10.99 -1.87 3.11
C THR A 600 -10.22 -0.80 2.33
N THR A 601 -10.71 -0.41 1.14
CA THR A 601 -10.00 0.54 0.28
C THR A 601 -10.13 1.95 0.81
N SER A 602 -9.04 2.71 0.84
CA SER A 602 -9.10 4.14 1.18
C SER A 602 -9.54 5.00 -0.01
N PRO A 603 -10.00 6.25 0.24
CA PRO A 603 -10.31 7.22 -0.81
C PRO A 603 -9.13 7.53 -1.75
N LYS A 604 -7.89 7.42 -1.26
CA LYS A 604 -6.65 7.68 -2.01
C LYS A 604 -6.55 6.80 -3.27
N LEU A 605 -7.02 5.55 -3.17
CA LEU A 605 -6.88 4.56 -4.23
C LEU A 605 -7.64 4.92 -5.52
N ALA A 606 -8.72 5.71 -5.43
CA ALA A 606 -9.43 6.19 -6.62
C ALA A 606 -8.60 7.17 -7.44
N ASN A 607 -7.82 8.04 -6.78
CA ASN A 607 -6.92 8.97 -7.43
C ASN A 607 -5.75 8.22 -8.09
N VAL A 608 -5.16 7.26 -7.38
CA VAL A 608 -4.15 6.35 -7.93
C VAL A 608 -4.68 5.63 -9.17
N LYS A 609 -5.87 5.01 -9.10
CA LYS A 609 -6.49 4.31 -10.22
C LYS A 609 -6.64 5.19 -11.46
N ALA A 610 -7.10 6.42 -11.29
CA ALA A 610 -7.28 7.36 -12.39
C ALA A 610 -5.94 7.74 -13.04
N LEU A 611 -4.96 8.15 -12.23
CA LEU A 611 -3.65 8.60 -12.70
C LEU A 611 -2.81 7.46 -13.30
N TYR A 612 -2.92 6.25 -12.76
CA TYR A 612 -2.21 5.06 -13.25
C TYR A 612 -2.85 4.41 -14.48
N SER A 613 -4.03 4.83 -14.92
CA SER A 613 -4.66 4.27 -16.12
C SER A 613 -3.72 4.26 -17.33
N ASN A 614 -3.69 3.13 -18.05
CA ASN A 614 -3.02 3.00 -19.34
C ASN A 614 -3.89 3.49 -20.51
N LEU A 615 -5.18 3.73 -20.29
CA LEU A 615 -6.02 4.41 -21.26
C LEU A 615 -6.13 5.86 -20.81
N LYS A 616 -5.40 6.77 -21.47
CA LYS A 616 -5.52 8.20 -21.20
C LYS A 616 -6.69 8.74 -22.01
N LEU A 617 -7.73 9.17 -21.31
CA LEU A 617 -8.98 9.67 -21.88
C LEU A 617 -9.10 11.17 -21.60
N GLU A 618 -9.47 11.94 -22.62
CA GLU A 618 -9.89 13.33 -22.46
C GLU A 618 -11.14 13.54 -23.31
N VAL A 619 -12.21 14.03 -22.69
CA VAL A 619 -13.44 14.43 -23.39
C VAL A 619 -13.40 15.94 -23.54
N LYS A 620 -13.56 16.41 -24.78
CA LYS A 620 -13.57 17.85 -25.06
C LYS A 620 -14.30 18.17 -26.35
N ASP A 621 -15.14 19.20 -26.35
CA ASP A 621 -15.82 19.72 -27.55
C ASP A 621 -16.55 18.61 -28.34
N GLY A 622 -17.20 17.68 -27.62
CA GLY A 622 -17.92 16.55 -28.20
C GLY A 622 -17.04 15.43 -28.77
N GLN A 623 -15.73 15.46 -28.53
CA GLN A 623 -14.76 14.48 -29.00
C GLN A 623 -14.08 13.76 -27.83
N LEU A 624 -13.64 12.52 -28.09
CA LEU A 624 -12.76 11.77 -27.20
C LEU A 624 -11.34 11.75 -27.78
N PHE A 625 -10.38 12.27 -27.05
CA PHE A 625 -8.99 11.88 -27.22
C PHE A 625 -8.71 10.62 -26.40
N LEU A 626 -8.14 9.60 -27.06
CA LEU A 626 -7.73 8.35 -26.46
C LEU A 626 -6.27 8.09 -26.82
N LYS A 627 -5.44 7.83 -25.81
CA LYS A 627 -4.09 7.29 -25.97
C LYS A 627 -3.97 5.96 -25.26
N ASN A 628 -3.44 4.97 -25.96
CA ASN A 628 -3.21 3.62 -25.45
C ASN A 628 -1.76 3.49 -24.95
N ASP A 629 -1.55 3.70 -23.66
CA ASP A 629 -0.25 3.52 -22.98
C ASP A 629 0.00 2.07 -22.51
N ASN A 630 -0.87 1.11 -22.86
CA ASN A 630 -0.52 -0.30 -22.72
C ASN A 630 0.66 -0.65 -23.64
N LEU A 631 1.47 -1.62 -23.23
CA LEU A 631 2.66 -2.08 -23.95
C LEU A 631 2.36 -3.23 -24.91
N PHE A 632 1.38 -4.08 -24.60
CA PHE A 632 1.10 -5.32 -25.34
C PHE A 632 -0.38 -5.54 -25.67
N THR A 633 -1.25 -4.63 -25.22
CA THR A 633 -2.71 -4.74 -25.34
C THR A 633 -3.27 -3.65 -26.26
N ASN A 634 -4.00 -4.06 -27.30
CA ASN A 634 -4.72 -3.15 -28.18
C ASN A 634 -5.97 -2.60 -27.46
N SER A 635 -6.33 -1.34 -27.67
CA SER A 635 -7.50 -0.74 -27.01
C SER A 635 -8.84 -1.38 -27.38
N SER A 636 -8.88 -2.22 -28.42
CA SER A 636 -10.04 -3.03 -28.79
C SER A 636 -10.35 -4.15 -27.79
N ALA A 637 -9.47 -4.43 -26.82
CA ALA A 637 -9.78 -5.29 -25.65
C ALA A 637 -10.82 -4.65 -24.71
N TYR A 638 -11.13 -3.36 -24.92
CA TYR A 638 -12.11 -2.61 -24.14
C TYR A 638 -13.28 -2.17 -25.02
N TYR A 639 -14.44 -1.97 -24.40
CA TYR A 639 -15.54 -1.22 -24.98
C TYR A 639 -15.75 0.08 -24.20
N PHE A 640 -16.32 1.07 -24.87
CA PHE A 640 -16.52 2.40 -24.32
C PHE A 640 -18.01 2.72 -24.28
N LEU A 641 -18.47 3.34 -23.20
CA LEU A 641 -19.81 3.90 -23.09
C LEU A 641 -19.71 5.41 -23.00
N THR A 642 -20.58 6.11 -23.72
CA THR A 642 -20.77 7.55 -23.56
C THR A 642 -22.07 7.79 -22.81
N SER A 643 -22.04 8.65 -21.80
CA SER A 643 -23.17 8.97 -20.94
C SER A 643 -23.37 10.48 -20.89
N LEU A 644 -24.63 10.92 -20.94
CA LEU A 644 -25.00 12.32 -20.74
C LEU A 644 -25.75 12.46 -19.43
N LEU A 645 -25.22 13.27 -18.51
CA LEU A 645 -25.90 13.61 -17.27
C LEU A 645 -26.41 15.05 -17.34
N VAL A 646 -27.65 15.27 -16.90
CA VAL A 646 -28.25 16.59 -16.71
C VAL A 646 -28.56 16.77 -15.23
N ASP A 647 -27.94 17.75 -14.59
CA ASP A 647 -27.95 17.94 -13.13
C ASP A 647 -27.64 16.63 -12.36
N GLY A 648 -26.64 15.89 -12.86
CA GLY A 648 -26.19 14.61 -12.30
C GLY A 648 -27.12 13.41 -12.56
N LYS A 649 -28.21 13.58 -13.31
CA LYS A 649 -29.12 12.48 -13.70
C LYS A 649 -28.78 11.96 -15.08
N LEU A 650 -28.59 10.65 -15.22
CA LEU A 650 -28.38 9.99 -16.50
C LEU A 650 -29.61 10.20 -17.41
N THR A 651 -29.41 10.88 -18.54
CA THR A 651 -30.47 11.16 -19.54
C THR A 651 -30.25 10.42 -20.85
N TYR A 652 -29.01 10.05 -21.15
CA TYR A 652 -28.66 9.27 -22.33
C TYR A 652 -27.46 8.38 -22.04
N GLN A 653 -27.43 7.20 -22.65
CA GLN A 653 -26.28 6.31 -22.72
C GLN A 653 -26.18 5.69 -24.11
N SER A 654 -24.97 5.61 -24.67
CA SER A 654 -24.73 5.02 -25.98
C SER A 654 -24.83 3.49 -25.95
N GLN A 655 -24.89 2.88 -27.14
CA GLN A 655 -24.46 1.50 -27.30
C GLN A 655 -22.93 1.41 -27.11
N PRO A 656 -22.37 0.22 -26.79
CA PRO A 656 -20.93 0.03 -26.68
C PRO A 656 -20.18 0.45 -27.96
N LEU A 657 -19.15 1.28 -27.79
CA LEU A 657 -18.24 1.71 -28.84
C LEU A 657 -16.91 0.96 -28.73
N THR A 658 -16.15 0.89 -29.82
CA THR A 658 -14.81 0.30 -29.83
C THR A 658 -13.87 1.17 -30.67
N PHE A 659 -12.69 1.42 -30.13
CA PHE A 659 -11.60 2.11 -30.81
C PHE A 659 -10.40 1.18 -30.81
N GLY A 660 -9.84 0.88 -31.99
CA GLY A 660 -8.67 0.02 -32.13
C GLY A 660 -7.41 0.85 -32.33
N LEU A 661 -6.63 1.00 -31.26
CA LEU A 661 -5.32 1.65 -31.24
C LEU A 661 -4.31 0.63 -30.75
N GLU A 662 -3.22 0.47 -31.49
CA GLU A 662 -2.10 -0.36 -31.05
C GLU A 662 -1.40 0.25 -29.83
N PRO A 663 -0.62 -0.53 -29.07
CA PRO A 663 0.26 -0.02 -28.01
C PRO A 663 1.05 1.23 -28.43
N GLY A 664 0.96 2.30 -27.63
CA GLY A 664 1.60 3.59 -27.86
C GLY A 664 0.88 4.55 -28.82
N GLU A 665 -0.18 4.11 -29.51
CA GLU A 665 -0.94 4.96 -30.43
C GLU A 665 -1.95 5.86 -29.70
N SER A 666 -2.31 6.96 -30.36
CA SER A 666 -3.36 7.88 -29.90
C SER A 666 -4.24 8.34 -31.06
N GLY A 667 -5.50 8.65 -30.78
CA GLY A 667 -6.44 9.18 -31.75
C GLY A 667 -7.53 10.04 -31.13
N THR A 668 -8.19 10.85 -31.97
CA THR A 668 -9.35 11.67 -31.59
C THR A 668 -10.57 11.17 -32.35
N PHE A 669 -11.67 10.93 -31.63
CA PHE A 669 -12.89 10.34 -32.15
C PHE A 669 -14.09 11.25 -31.88
N VAL A 670 -14.86 11.53 -32.92
CA VAL A 670 -16.15 12.23 -32.78
C VAL A 670 -17.15 11.27 -32.15
N LEU A 671 -17.74 11.67 -31.04
CA LEU A 671 -18.70 10.85 -30.31
C LEU A 671 -20.15 11.21 -30.70
N PRO A 672 -21.05 10.22 -30.76
CA PRO A 672 -22.43 10.43 -31.18
C PRO A 672 -23.29 10.95 -30.01
N TRP A 673 -23.14 12.23 -29.67
CA TRP A 673 -23.95 12.86 -28.63
C TRP A 673 -25.36 13.21 -29.15
N PRO A 674 -26.42 13.02 -28.34
CA PRO A 674 -27.74 13.55 -28.69
C PRO A 674 -27.72 15.08 -28.66
N GLU A 675 -28.63 15.73 -29.41
CA GLU A 675 -28.87 17.16 -29.23
C GLU A 675 -29.42 17.43 -27.82
N VAL A 676 -28.78 18.36 -27.11
CA VAL A 676 -29.18 18.80 -25.78
C VAL A 676 -29.58 20.27 -25.87
N GLU A 677 -30.71 20.62 -25.28
CA GLU A 677 -31.11 22.04 -25.19
C GLU A 677 -30.27 22.71 -24.09
N ASP A 678 -29.54 23.78 -24.43
CA ASP A 678 -28.65 24.55 -23.52
C ASP A 678 -29.35 25.05 -22.23
N GLU A 679 -30.69 25.09 -22.19
CA GLU A 679 -31.45 25.56 -21.03
C GLU A 679 -31.66 24.49 -19.93
N LYS A 680 -31.38 23.20 -20.18
CA LYS A 680 -31.84 22.05 -19.37
C LYS A 680 -31.13 21.77 -18.04
N GLY A 681 -30.08 22.51 -17.69
CA GLY A 681 -29.33 22.30 -16.43
C GLY A 681 -27.83 22.27 -16.66
N GLU A 682 -27.06 21.80 -15.68
CA GLU A 682 -25.64 21.48 -15.86
C GLU A 682 -25.52 20.17 -16.65
N ILE A 683 -24.70 20.19 -17.71
CA ILE A 683 -24.54 19.04 -18.62
C ILE A 683 -23.16 18.43 -18.42
N VAL A 684 -23.11 17.10 -18.24
CA VAL A 684 -21.86 16.32 -18.13
C VAL A 684 -21.80 15.28 -19.24
N TYR A 685 -20.73 15.33 -20.04
CA TYR A 685 -20.39 14.36 -21.07
C TYR A 685 -19.35 13.40 -20.50
N GLN A 686 -19.76 12.18 -20.20
CA GLN A 686 -18.91 11.18 -19.56
C GLN A 686 -18.56 10.05 -20.54
N VAL A 687 -17.34 9.55 -20.46
CA VAL A 687 -16.87 8.37 -21.20
C VAL A 687 -16.22 7.40 -20.22
N THR A 688 -16.68 6.15 -20.22
CA THR A 688 -16.12 5.05 -19.43
C THR A 688 -15.59 3.94 -20.34
N ALA A 689 -14.45 3.35 -19.97
CA ALA A 689 -13.85 2.20 -20.64
C ALA A 689 -13.98 0.94 -19.78
N HIS A 690 -14.43 -0.16 -20.38
CA HIS A 690 -14.78 -1.40 -19.70
C HIS A 690 -14.09 -2.62 -20.33
N LEU A 691 -13.76 -3.63 -19.52
CA LEU A 691 -13.29 -4.92 -20.02
C LEU A 691 -14.34 -5.61 -20.90
N LYS A 692 -13.92 -6.19 -22.04
CA LYS A 692 -14.79 -7.00 -22.91
C LYS A 692 -14.91 -8.47 -22.52
N GLU A 693 -13.96 -8.98 -21.74
CA GLU A 693 -13.86 -10.39 -21.37
C GLU A 693 -13.40 -10.47 -19.92
N ASP A 694 -13.71 -11.60 -19.28
CA ASP A 694 -13.22 -11.91 -17.94
C ASP A 694 -11.68 -12.01 -17.95
N LEU A 695 -11.06 -11.39 -16.96
CA LEU A 695 -9.65 -11.57 -16.64
C LEU A 695 -9.52 -12.18 -15.25
N PRO A 696 -8.40 -12.87 -14.93
CA PRO A 696 -8.23 -13.50 -13.61
C PRO A 696 -8.48 -12.56 -12.41
N TRP A 697 -8.25 -11.24 -12.60
CA TRP A 697 -8.36 -10.22 -11.56
C TRP A 697 -9.67 -9.40 -11.60
N ALA A 698 -10.44 -9.42 -12.68
CA ALA A 698 -11.72 -8.71 -12.77
C ALA A 698 -12.63 -9.28 -13.87
N ASP A 699 -13.93 -9.18 -13.65
CA ASP A 699 -14.95 -9.71 -14.56
C ASP A 699 -15.17 -8.75 -15.75
N GLU A 700 -15.78 -9.27 -16.81
CA GLU A 700 -16.29 -8.49 -17.94
C GLU A 700 -17.12 -7.28 -17.45
N GLY A 701 -16.95 -6.13 -18.09
CA GLY A 701 -17.66 -4.90 -17.74
C GLY A 701 -17.00 -4.08 -16.63
N PHE A 702 -15.91 -4.56 -16.01
CA PHE A 702 -15.14 -3.76 -15.05
C PHE A 702 -14.61 -2.46 -15.67
N THR A 703 -14.90 -1.31 -15.04
CA THR A 703 -14.43 0.01 -15.48
C THR A 703 -12.94 0.19 -15.20
N VAL A 704 -12.13 0.32 -16.25
CA VAL A 704 -10.67 0.51 -16.15
C VAL A 704 -10.24 1.97 -16.21
N ALA A 705 -11.01 2.83 -16.88
CA ALA A 705 -10.71 4.25 -17.06
C ALA A 705 -12.00 5.04 -17.29
N GLU A 706 -11.99 6.31 -16.88
CA GLU A 706 -13.14 7.21 -17.00
C GLU A 706 -12.67 8.67 -17.16
N ALA A 707 -13.40 9.44 -17.96
CA ALA A 707 -13.19 10.88 -18.15
C ALA A 707 -14.53 11.59 -18.36
N GLU A 708 -14.59 12.87 -18.03
CA GLU A 708 -15.76 13.70 -18.23
C GLU A 708 -15.41 15.14 -18.64
N GLU A 709 -16.34 15.79 -19.35
CA GLU A 709 -16.37 17.23 -19.58
C GLU A 709 -17.71 17.79 -19.08
N ALA A 710 -17.68 18.88 -18.34
CA ALA A 710 -18.88 19.50 -17.80
C ALA A 710 -19.09 20.92 -18.34
N VAL A 711 -20.26 21.17 -18.93
CA VAL A 711 -20.75 22.53 -19.20
C VAL A 711 -21.39 23.02 -17.90
N THR A 712 -20.54 23.64 -17.07
CA THR A 712 -20.88 23.98 -15.68
C THR A 712 -21.96 25.06 -15.62
N LYS A 713 -23.00 24.80 -14.82
CA LYS A 713 -24.07 25.77 -14.53
C LYS A 713 -24.35 25.74 -13.03
N LEU A 714 -23.86 26.75 -12.32
CA LEU A 714 -24.05 26.84 -10.87
C LEU A 714 -25.47 27.34 -10.55
N PRO A 715 -26.10 26.81 -9.49
CA PRO A 715 -27.35 27.37 -8.99
C PRO A 715 -27.17 28.82 -8.54
N GLU A 716 -28.21 29.63 -8.71
CA GLU A 716 -28.26 31.02 -8.26
C GLU A 716 -29.53 31.26 -7.43
N PHE A 717 -29.38 32.06 -6.38
CA PHE A 717 -30.50 32.45 -5.53
C PHE A 717 -31.27 33.62 -6.10
N TYR A 718 -32.58 33.44 -6.28
CA TYR A 718 -33.54 34.48 -6.64
C TYR A 718 -34.61 34.60 -5.55
N PRO A 719 -34.66 35.70 -4.78
CA PRO A 719 -35.62 35.85 -3.69
C PRO A 719 -37.08 35.84 -4.16
N ALA A 720 -37.93 35.03 -3.53
CA ALA A 720 -39.32 34.82 -3.94
C ALA A 720 -40.36 35.65 -3.14
N GLY A 721 -39.97 36.78 -2.59
CA GLY A 721 -40.84 37.71 -1.87
C GLY A 721 -40.40 37.95 -0.44
N ARG A 722 -40.93 38.98 0.21
CA ARG A 722 -40.41 39.42 1.52
C ARG A 722 -41.06 38.68 2.70
N PRO A 723 -40.28 38.20 3.70
CA PRO A 723 -40.82 37.67 4.96
C PRO A 723 -41.34 38.77 5.91
N GLU A 724 -42.10 38.40 6.94
CA GLU A 724 -42.43 39.34 8.02
C GLU A 724 -41.20 39.55 8.91
N LEU A 725 -40.80 40.82 9.07
CA LEU A 725 -39.75 41.27 9.96
C LEU A 725 -40.32 41.65 11.33
N VAL A 726 -39.73 41.12 12.40
CA VAL A 726 -40.01 41.50 13.78
C VAL A 726 -38.72 41.98 14.43
N ASP A 727 -38.59 43.29 14.60
CA ASP A 727 -37.44 43.88 15.27
C ASP A 727 -37.73 44.10 16.77
N SER A 728 -36.88 43.60 17.65
CA SER A 728 -37.01 43.69 19.11
C SER A 728 -35.66 44.02 19.76
N ASP A 729 -35.65 44.31 21.06
CA ASP A 729 -34.43 44.78 21.75
C ASP A 729 -33.26 43.80 21.66
N PHE A 730 -33.53 42.50 21.82
CA PHE A 730 -32.49 41.46 21.87
C PHE A 730 -32.33 40.66 20.57
N ASN A 731 -33.37 40.61 19.74
CA ASN A 731 -33.40 39.73 18.58
C ASN A 731 -34.12 40.37 17.39
N LEU A 732 -33.72 39.94 16.20
CA LEU A 732 -34.39 40.19 14.93
C LEU A 732 -35.04 38.88 14.46
N GLY A 733 -36.36 38.86 14.33
CA GLY A 733 -37.11 37.70 13.86
C GLY A 733 -37.55 37.86 12.41
N LEU A 734 -37.37 36.83 11.59
CA LEU A 734 -37.95 36.70 10.26
C LEU A 734 -38.89 35.51 10.27
N LYS A 735 -40.15 35.69 9.85
CA LYS A 735 -41.13 34.59 9.80
C LYS A 735 -42.02 34.68 8.56
N GLY A 736 -42.49 33.52 8.13
CA GLY A 736 -43.44 33.38 7.05
C GLY A 736 -44.26 32.11 7.23
N ASN A 737 -44.82 31.57 6.16
CA ASN A 737 -45.62 30.35 6.24
C ASN A 737 -44.71 29.16 6.59
N GLY A 738 -44.91 28.55 7.76
CA GLY A 738 -44.18 27.34 8.16
C GLY A 738 -42.72 27.54 8.57
N PHE A 739 -42.20 28.77 8.67
CA PHE A 739 -40.83 29.00 9.15
C PHE A 739 -40.69 30.19 10.10
N ARG A 740 -39.64 30.13 10.94
CA ARG A 740 -39.19 31.23 11.78
C ARG A 740 -37.67 31.16 11.97
N ILE A 741 -37.00 32.26 11.65
CA ILE A 741 -35.57 32.45 11.84
C ILE A 741 -35.37 33.58 12.86
N LEU A 742 -34.50 33.38 13.84
CA LEU A 742 -34.22 34.38 14.88
C LEU A 742 -32.73 34.70 14.88
N PHE A 743 -32.37 35.97 14.71
CA PHE A 743 -31.01 36.46 14.86
C PHE A 743 -30.85 37.15 16.21
N SER A 744 -29.79 36.82 16.95
CA SER A 744 -29.47 37.52 18.19
C SER A 744 -28.67 38.78 17.90
N LYS A 745 -29.16 39.94 18.36
CA LYS A 745 -28.44 41.21 18.21
C LYS A 745 -27.15 41.27 19.05
N ALA A 746 -27.09 40.49 20.13
CA ALA A 746 -25.92 40.41 20.99
C ALA A 746 -24.84 39.43 20.47
N LYS A 747 -25.22 38.48 19.61
CA LYS A 747 -24.30 37.45 19.09
C LYS A 747 -23.98 37.61 17.61
N GLY A 748 -24.87 38.23 16.82
CA GLY A 748 -24.69 38.41 15.39
C GLY A 748 -24.95 37.15 14.56
N TRP A 749 -25.55 36.13 15.16
CA TRP A 749 -25.79 34.84 14.52
C TRP A 749 -27.29 34.52 14.51
N PRO A 750 -27.77 33.71 13.54
CA PRO A 750 -29.02 33.01 13.73
C PRO A 750 -28.86 32.11 14.97
N VAL A 751 -29.80 32.22 15.90
CA VAL A 751 -29.89 31.43 17.13
C VAL A 751 -31.03 30.41 17.08
N SER A 752 -31.85 30.46 16.03
CA SER A 752 -32.94 29.53 15.75
C SER A 752 -33.24 29.55 14.25
N ILE A 753 -33.34 28.36 13.65
CA ILE A 753 -33.84 28.14 12.29
C ILE A 753 -34.90 27.05 12.40
N LYS A 754 -36.17 27.46 12.37
CA LYS A 754 -37.31 26.55 12.46
C LYS A 754 -38.05 26.44 11.15
N TYR A 755 -38.29 25.21 10.72
CA TYR A 755 -39.21 24.86 9.65
C TYR A 755 -40.22 23.84 10.18
N ALA A 756 -41.50 24.03 9.87
CA ALA A 756 -42.62 23.22 10.35
C ALA A 756 -42.61 22.97 11.89
N GLY A 757 -42.10 23.92 12.67
CA GLY A 757 -42.00 23.82 14.13
C GLY A 757 -40.75 23.10 14.67
N ARG A 758 -40.00 22.39 13.82
CA ARG A 758 -38.75 21.71 14.18
C ARG A 758 -37.57 22.68 14.21
N GLU A 759 -36.72 22.57 15.22
CA GLU A 759 -35.46 23.34 15.34
C GLU A 759 -34.29 22.58 14.72
N TYR A 760 -33.63 23.22 13.75
CA TYR A 760 -32.49 22.65 13.03
C TYR A 760 -31.13 23.14 13.52
N LEU A 761 -31.08 24.23 14.29
CA LEU A 761 -29.81 24.75 14.79
C LEU A 761 -29.60 24.32 16.25
N LYS A 762 -28.62 23.44 16.51
CA LYS A 762 -28.30 22.97 17.87
C LYS A 762 -27.23 23.79 18.57
N ARG A 763 -26.35 24.44 17.81
CA ARG A 763 -25.36 25.42 18.28
C ARG A 763 -25.30 26.59 17.31
N LEU A 764 -24.76 27.72 17.76
CA LEU A 764 -24.51 28.86 16.87
C LEU A 764 -23.62 28.42 15.69
N PRO A 765 -23.86 28.92 14.47
CA PRO A 765 -22.88 28.78 13.41
C PRO A 765 -21.59 29.48 13.79
N GLU A 766 -20.48 28.97 13.28
CA GLU A 766 -19.14 29.50 13.56
C GLU A 766 -18.40 29.67 12.25
N PHE A 767 -17.59 30.73 12.13
CA PHE A 767 -16.57 30.76 11.08
C PHE A 767 -15.57 29.64 11.32
N THR A 768 -15.10 29.00 10.25
CA THR A 768 -13.94 28.13 10.32
C THR A 768 -12.80 28.68 9.47
N PHE A 769 -11.62 28.70 10.08
CA PHE A 769 -10.34 28.99 9.43
C PHE A 769 -9.37 27.78 9.55
N TRP A 770 -9.89 26.65 10.03
CA TRP A 770 -9.13 25.48 10.46
C TRP A 770 -9.70 24.19 9.85
N ARG A 771 -8.85 23.17 9.77
CA ARG A 771 -9.20 21.77 9.53
C ARG A 771 -8.48 20.93 10.59
N ALA A 772 -9.03 19.78 10.97
CA ALA A 772 -8.27 18.85 11.80
C ALA A 772 -6.99 18.46 11.04
N LEU A 773 -5.84 18.43 11.70
CA LEU A 773 -4.56 18.19 11.04
C LEU A 773 -4.54 16.79 10.42
N THR A 774 -4.03 16.69 9.19
CA THR A 774 -3.59 15.41 8.63
C THR A 774 -2.21 15.03 9.18
N ASP A 775 -1.79 13.78 9.00
CA ASP A 775 -0.43 13.38 9.37
C ASP A 775 0.63 14.15 8.58
N ASN A 776 0.38 14.47 7.30
CA ASN A 776 1.22 15.39 6.53
C ASN A 776 1.29 16.78 7.16
N ASP A 777 0.16 17.33 7.64
CA ASP A 777 0.17 18.63 8.33
C ASP A 777 1.03 18.59 9.60
N ARG A 778 0.97 17.48 10.36
CA ARG A 778 1.78 17.27 11.56
C ARG A 778 3.26 17.16 11.22
N GLY A 779 3.61 16.34 10.23
CA GLY A 779 4.97 16.18 9.71
C GLY A 779 5.59 17.48 9.19
N ALA A 780 4.78 18.30 8.51
CA ALA A 780 5.18 19.62 8.01
C ALA A 780 5.29 20.71 9.10
N GLY A 781 4.97 20.39 10.35
CA GLY A 781 5.01 21.32 11.48
C GLY A 781 3.86 22.34 11.51
N TYR A 782 2.77 22.12 10.76
CA TYR A 782 1.66 23.08 10.66
C TYR A 782 0.87 23.25 11.96
N GLY A 783 0.91 22.27 12.87
CA GLY A 783 0.34 22.44 14.21
C GLY A 783 0.91 23.65 14.95
N TYR A 784 2.20 23.97 14.77
CA TYR A 784 2.81 25.18 15.31
C TYR A 784 2.55 26.40 14.41
N ASP A 785 2.85 26.29 13.12
CA ASP A 785 2.82 27.43 12.17
C ASP A 785 1.41 28.04 12.01
N LEU A 786 0.37 27.21 12.13
CA LEU A 786 -1.01 27.58 11.79
C LEU A 786 -1.93 27.69 13.03
N ALA A 787 -1.45 27.40 14.24
CA ALA A 787 -2.23 27.39 15.49
C ALA A 787 -3.11 28.64 15.71
N LYS A 788 -2.67 29.81 15.22
CA LYS A 788 -3.43 31.07 15.33
C LYS A 788 -4.81 31.01 14.66
N TRP A 789 -5.00 30.12 13.68
CA TRP A 789 -6.25 29.97 12.94
C TRP A 789 -7.26 29.03 13.61
N GLU A 790 -6.79 28.06 14.41
CA GLU A 790 -7.62 27.02 15.05
C GLU A 790 -8.82 27.62 15.80
N ASN A 791 -8.53 28.64 16.61
CA ASN A 791 -9.51 29.27 17.48
C ASN A 791 -10.00 30.64 16.96
N ALA A 792 -9.53 31.08 15.79
CA ALA A 792 -9.82 32.43 15.27
C ALA A 792 -11.33 32.63 15.06
N GLY A 793 -11.98 31.71 14.35
CA GLY A 793 -13.41 31.78 14.06
C GLY A 793 -14.29 31.55 15.28
N LYS A 794 -13.91 30.62 16.16
CA LYS A 794 -14.61 30.29 17.41
C LYS A 794 -14.74 31.48 18.37
N TYR A 795 -13.72 32.34 18.43
CA TYR A 795 -13.71 33.54 19.27
C TYR A 795 -13.97 34.85 18.50
N ALA A 796 -14.58 34.77 17.31
CA ALA A 796 -15.00 35.95 16.56
C ALA A 796 -15.93 36.84 17.39
N ARG A 797 -15.66 38.15 17.41
CA ARG A 797 -16.44 39.14 18.18
C ARG A 797 -17.26 39.99 17.25
N LEU A 798 -18.57 40.03 17.50
CA LEU A 798 -19.51 40.92 16.82
C LEU A 798 -19.08 42.38 17.01
N GLN A 799 -19.04 43.12 15.91
CA GLN A 799 -18.86 44.57 15.86
C GLN A 799 -20.19 45.27 15.56
N ASP A 800 -20.92 44.77 14.57
CA ASP A 800 -22.15 45.39 14.10
C ASP A 800 -23.16 44.33 13.62
N ILE A 801 -24.44 44.65 13.79
CA ILE A 801 -25.55 43.96 13.17
C ILE A 801 -26.54 45.00 12.65
N SER A 802 -26.85 44.90 11.36
CA SER A 802 -27.81 45.76 10.67
C SER A 802 -28.71 44.93 9.77
N TYR A 803 -29.82 45.51 9.34
CA TYR A 803 -30.70 44.87 8.35
C TYR A 803 -31.18 45.90 7.31
N GLU A 804 -31.47 45.40 6.13
CA GLU A 804 -32.06 46.14 5.01
C GLU A 804 -33.32 45.40 4.54
N ILE A 805 -34.41 46.14 4.42
CA ILE A 805 -35.66 45.63 3.84
C ILE A 805 -35.60 45.84 2.33
N LYS A 806 -35.55 44.76 1.57
CA LYS A 806 -35.63 44.79 0.10
C LYS A 806 -37.07 44.53 -0.35
N GLU A 807 -37.30 44.64 -1.66
CA GLU A 807 -38.61 44.35 -2.26
C GLU A 807 -39.03 42.89 -2.04
N ASN A 808 -38.13 41.95 -2.31
CA ASN A 808 -38.40 40.51 -2.31
C ASN A 808 -37.64 39.72 -1.24
N SER A 809 -37.06 40.39 -0.24
CA SER A 809 -36.27 39.75 0.82
C SER A 809 -36.02 40.70 1.99
N VAL A 810 -35.47 40.17 3.08
CA VAL A 810 -34.79 40.96 4.11
C VAL A 810 -33.32 40.51 4.16
N LEU A 811 -32.40 41.46 4.07
CA LEU A 811 -30.97 41.24 4.18
C LEU A 811 -30.51 41.60 5.59
N VAL A 812 -30.00 40.64 6.36
CA VAL A 812 -29.34 40.88 7.65
C VAL A 812 -27.84 40.86 7.43
N LYS A 813 -27.13 41.92 7.82
CA LYS A 813 -25.68 42.02 7.71
C LYS A 813 -25.05 42.07 9.10
N THR A 814 -23.97 41.32 9.27
CA THR A 814 -23.20 41.31 10.51
C THR A 814 -21.71 41.44 10.19
N ALA A 815 -20.99 42.12 11.08
CA ALA A 815 -19.56 42.34 10.98
C ALA A 815 -18.85 41.84 12.24
N PHE A 816 -17.71 41.21 12.08
CA PHE A 816 -16.94 40.56 13.13
C PHE A 816 -15.47 41.00 13.09
N THR A 817 -14.84 40.89 14.24
CA THR A 817 -13.38 40.97 14.40
C THR A 817 -12.85 39.63 14.91
N LEU A 818 -11.63 39.29 14.49
CA LEU A 818 -10.95 38.08 14.91
C LEU A 818 -9.83 38.40 15.91
N PRO A 819 -9.32 37.41 16.65
CA PRO A 819 -8.05 37.53 17.37
C PRO A 819 -6.82 37.60 16.44
N VAL A 820 -7.02 37.77 15.13
CA VAL A 820 -6.02 37.97 14.08
C VAL A 820 -6.33 39.27 13.35
N ALA A 821 -5.30 40.06 13.01
CA ALA A 821 -5.47 41.33 12.30
C ALA A 821 -5.90 41.11 10.85
N LEU A 822 -6.98 41.79 10.44
CA LEU A 822 -7.58 41.70 9.10
C LEU A 822 -7.43 43.01 8.32
N LYS A 823 -7.43 42.92 6.98
CA LYS A 823 -7.38 44.09 6.07
C LYS A 823 -8.68 44.90 6.04
N GLY A 824 -9.77 44.34 6.59
CA GLY A 824 -11.09 44.96 6.66
C GLY A 824 -12.01 44.17 7.58
N ASP A 825 -13.32 44.38 7.44
CA ASP A 825 -14.31 43.68 8.26
C ASP A 825 -14.56 42.26 7.75
N LEU A 826 -14.51 41.27 8.66
CA LEU A 826 -15.07 39.95 8.40
C LEU A 826 -16.59 40.08 8.45
N THR A 827 -17.28 39.86 7.33
CA THR A 827 -18.74 40.08 7.26
C THR A 827 -19.48 38.83 6.86
N ILE A 828 -20.72 38.71 7.34
CA ILE A 828 -21.67 37.71 6.86
C ILE A 828 -23.03 38.35 6.64
N THR A 829 -23.64 38.04 5.48
CA THR A 829 -24.97 38.49 5.12
C THR A 829 -25.92 37.32 4.96
N TYR A 830 -27.14 37.48 5.46
CA TYR A 830 -28.25 36.53 5.34
C TYR A 830 -29.39 37.21 4.59
N GLU A 831 -29.61 36.84 3.33
CA GLU A 831 -30.75 37.30 2.56
C GLU A 831 -31.87 36.26 2.61
N VAL A 832 -32.98 36.63 3.26
CA VAL A 832 -34.09 35.71 3.54
C VAL A 832 -35.34 36.13 2.78
N ASP A 833 -35.97 35.16 2.10
CA ASP A 833 -37.21 35.36 1.37
C ASP A 833 -38.46 34.85 2.14
N SER A 834 -39.62 34.97 1.51
CA SER A 834 -40.95 34.62 2.03
C SER A 834 -41.20 33.11 2.09
N LEU A 835 -40.32 32.30 1.49
CA LEU A 835 -40.31 30.84 1.56
C LEU A 835 -39.37 30.34 2.66
N GLY A 836 -38.61 31.24 3.29
CA GLY A 836 -37.65 30.91 4.33
C GLY A 836 -36.33 30.38 3.78
N LYS A 837 -36.03 30.59 2.49
CA LYS A 837 -34.69 30.33 1.95
C LYS A 837 -33.73 31.39 2.47
N ILE A 838 -32.51 30.98 2.79
CA ILE A 838 -31.48 31.85 3.38
C ILE A 838 -30.26 31.82 2.46
N ALA A 839 -30.06 32.86 1.65
CA ALA A 839 -28.78 33.04 0.97
C ALA A 839 -27.75 33.64 1.95
N VAL A 840 -26.72 32.85 2.23
CA VAL A 840 -25.62 33.18 3.12
C VAL A 840 -24.41 33.60 2.28
N THR A 841 -23.81 34.73 2.60
CA THR A 841 -22.52 35.15 2.03
C THR A 841 -21.57 35.56 3.15
N ALA A 842 -20.49 34.81 3.34
CA ALA A 842 -19.43 35.12 4.29
C ALA A 842 -18.20 35.65 3.55
N ASN A 843 -17.68 36.82 3.95
CA ASN A 843 -16.56 37.50 3.30
C ASN A 843 -15.39 37.63 4.27
N PHE A 844 -14.31 36.91 3.98
CA PHE A 844 -13.01 37.12 4.60
C PHE A 844 -12.23 38.16 3.79
N PRO A 845 -11.84 39.30 4.39
CA PRO A 845 -11.15 40.37 3.67
C PRO A 845 -9.64 40.12 3.48
N GLY A 846 -9.12 39.00 3.98
CA GLY A 846 -7.68 38.74 4.07
C GLY A 846 -7.07 39.20 5.40
N ALA A 847 -6.06 38.48 5.85
CA ALA A 847 -5.21 38.83 6.98
C ALA A 847 -4.24 39.95 6.60
N VAL A 848 -3.80 40.73 7.60
CA VAL A 848 -2.72 41.72 7.39
C VAL A 848 -1.38 41.01 7.22
N GLU A 849 -1.11 39.99 8.04
CA GLU A 849 0.11 39.20 8.00
C GLU A 849 0.11 38.22 6.84
N ASN A 850 1.30 37.97 6.27
CA ASN A 850 1.51 36.88 5.33
C ASN A 850 1.47 35.52 6.06
N GLY A 851 1.07 34.48 5.34
CA GLY A 851 1.05 33.11 5.83
C GLY A 851 0.02 32.26 5.09
N LEU A 852 -0.06 31.00 5.48
CA LEU A 852 -1.04 30.06 4.95
C LEU A 852 -2.36 30.16 5.72
N LEU A 853 -3.44 29.88 5.01
CA LEU A 853 -4.79 29.72 5.54
C LEU A 853 -5.23 28.26 5.37
N PRO A 854 -5.49 27.50 6.45
CA PRO A 854 -5.89 26.10 6.31
C PRO A 854 -7.19 25.92 5.51
N ALA A 855 -8.21 26.71 5.84
CA ALA A 855 -9.51 26.71 5.18
C ALA A 855 -10.24 28.03 5.41
N PHE A 856 -11.35 28.26 4.69
CA PHE A 856 -12.30 29.32 5.03
C PHE A 856 -13.75 28.90 4.78
N GLY A 857 -14.61 29.05 5.78
CA GLY A 857 -16.03 28.77 5.63
C GLY A 857 -16.85 28.89 6.93
N LEU A 858 -17.90 28.08 7.02
CA LEU A 858 -18.84 28.03 8.15
C LEU A 858 -19.06 26.59 8.64
N ASN A 859 -19.17 26.43 9.95
CA ASN A 859 -19.61 25.20 10.60
C ASN A 859 -21.04 25.34 11.13
N PHE A 860 -21.85 24.29 11.00
CA PHE A 860 -23.20 24.20 11.56
C PHE A 860 -23.33 22.91 12.38
N ALA A 861 -23.86 23.00 13.60
CA ALA A 861 -24.25 21.84 14.39
C ALA A 861 -25.76 21.61 14.25
N LEU A 862 -26.13 20.53 13.57
CA LEU A 862 -27.51 20.16 13.27
C LEU A 862 -27.98 19.00 14.17
N PRO A 863 -29.31 18.74 14.27
CA PRO A 863 -29.81 17.54 14.94
C PRO A 863 -29.13 16.28 14.40
N LYS A 864 -28.68 15.41 15.32
CA LYS A 864 -28.05 14.12 14.96
C LYS A 864 -29.01 13.18 14.23
N GLU A 865 -30.31 13.44 14.34
CA GLU A 865 -31.35 12.68 13.64
C GLU A 865 -31.25 12.87 12.12
N LEU A 866 -30.63 13.96 11.63
CA LEU A 866 -30.29 14.11 10.21
C LEU A 866 -29.11 13.20 9.88
N SER A 867 -29.40 11.92 9.77
CA SER A 867 -28.44 10.82 9.64
C SER A 867 -28.11 10.46 8.21
N ASP A 868 -28.90 10.91 7.25
CA ASP A 868 -28.75 10.56 5.83
C ASP A 868 -28.44 11.79 4.99
N TYR A 869 -27.65 11.58 3.94
CA TYR A 869 -27.28 12.63 3.00
C TYR A 869 -27.52 12.22 1.54
N ARG A 870 -27.73 13.24 0.71
CA ARG A 870 -27.66 13.15 -0.76
C ARG A 870 -27.04 14.42 -1.31
N TYR A 871 -26.08 14.34 -2.21
CA TYR A 871 -25.47 15.53 -2.81
C TYR A 871 -25.20 15.33 -4.30
N TYR A 872 -25.13 16.45 -5.03
CA TYR A 872 -24.62 16.51 -6.40
C TYR A 872 -23.30 17.28 -6.41
N GLY A 873 -22.21 16.64 -6.82
CA GLY A 873 -20.85 17.19 -6.81
C GLY A 873 -19.82 16.14 -7.20
N LEU A 874 -18.53 16.38 -6.91
CA LEU A 874 -17.48 15.39 -7.15
C LEU A 874 -17.51 14.27 -6.10
N GLY A 875 -17.49 13.01 -6.56
CA GLY A 875 -17.49 11.83 -5.70
C GLY A 875 -17.21 10.51 -6.44
N PRO A 876 -17.53 9.35 -5.83
CA PRO A 876 -18.13 9.16 -4.50
C PRO A 876 -17.14 9.25 -3.34
N ASN A 877 -15.84 9.34 -3.59
CA ASN A 877 -14.78 9.42 -2.58
C ASN A 877 -14.48 10.88 -2.17
N GLU A 878 -13.88 11.07 -1.01
CA GLU A 878 -13.49 12.42 -0.57
C GLU A 878 -12.41 12.99 -1.50
N SER A 879 -12.50 14.30 -1.75
CA SER A 879 -11.67 15.00 -2.74
C SER A 879 -11.11 16.29 -2.16
N TYR A 880 -9.86 16.61 -2.51
CA TYR A 880 -9.12 17.77 -2.00
C TYR A 880 -8.48 18.53 -3.17
N ALA A 881 -8.00 19.75 -2.92
CA ALA A 881 -7.52 20.65 -3.98
C ALA A 881 -6.43 20.05 -4.88
N ASP A 882 -5.59 19.18 -4.30
CA ASP A 882 -4.49 18.43 -4.92
C ASP A 882 -4.80 16.95 -5.15
N ARG A 883 -6.05 16.52 -4.93
CA ARG A 883 -6.47 15.12 -5.10
C ARG A 883 -7.89 15.05 -5.65
N LEU A 884 -8.05 15.46 -6.92
CA LEU A 884 -9.34 15.53 -7.61
C LEU A 884 -9.52 14.42 -8.65
N GLU A 885 -8.46 13.92 -9.25
CA GLU A 885 -8.51 12.87 -10.27
C GLU A 885 -9.16 11.61 -9.69
N GLY A 886 -9.99 10.95 -10.49
CA GLY A 886 -10.80 9.81 -10.04
C GLY A 886 -12.07 10.20 -9.28
N SER A 887 -12.35 11.50 -9.12
CA SER A 887 -13.65 12.01 -8.66
C SER A 887 -14.43 12.59 -9.85
N TYR A 888 -15.69 12.19 -9.98
CA TYR A 888 -16.54 12.55 -11.12
C TYR A 888 -17.83 13.22 -10.65
N LEU A 889 -18.47 14.02 -11.50
CA LEU A 889 -19.73 14.68 -11.16
C LEU A 889 -20.88 13.67 -11.16
N GLY A 890 -21.56 13.56 -10.02
CA GLY A 890 -22.68 12.63 -9.87
C GLY A 890 -23.53 12.90 -8.65
N ILE A 891 -24.69 12.23 -8.58
CA ILE A 891 -25.54 12.23 -7.39
C ILE A 891 -25.14 11.07 -6.50
N TYR A 892 -24.67 11.38 -5.29
CA TYR A 892 -24.22 10.42 -4.30
C TYR A 892 -25.06 10.52 -3.04
N GLN A 893 -25.26 9.40 -2.34
CA GLN A 893 -26.05 9.35 -1.10
C GLN A 893 -25.47 8.32 -0.13
N GLY A 894 -25.75 8.49 1.16
CA GLY A 894 -25.28 7.59 2.20
C GLY A 894 -25.66 8.06 3.60
N ALA A 895 -25.12 7.38 4.61
CA ALA A 895 -25.30 7.75 6.01
C ALA A 895 -24.15 8.64 6.48
N VAL A 896 -24.44 9.68 7.25
CA VAL A 896 -23.47 10.62 7.85
C VAL A 896 -22.41 9.88 8.67
N GLU A 897 -22.81 8.86 9.42
CA GLU A 897 -21.89 8.04 10.23
C GLU A 897 -20.80 7.36 9.37
N LYS A 898 -21.18 6.85 8.19
CA LYS A 898 -20.26 6.19 7.24
C LYS A 898 -19.49 7.17 6.36
N ASN A 899 -19.79 8.47 6.45
CA ASN A 899 -19.14 9.51 5.66
C ASN A 899 -17.81 9.97 6.30
N PHE A 900 -17.55 9.60 7.57
CA PHE A 900 -16.25 9.78 8.20
C PHE A 900 -15.30 8.66 7.77
N THR A 901 -14.22 9.03 7.07
CA THR A 901 -13.19 8.06 6.67
C THR A 901 -12.38 7.62 7.89
N PRO A 902 -12.28 6.31 8.18
CA PRO A 902 -11.70 5.80 9.41
C PRO A 902 -10.16 5.67 9.30
N TYR A 903 -9.47 6.80 9.11
CA TYR A 903 -8.01 6.84 9.18
C TYR A 903 -7.53 6.34 10.55
N LEU A 904 -6.40 5.62 10.57
CA LEU A 904 -5.84 4.97 11.76
C LEU A 904 -5.77 5.92 12.95
N ARG A 905 -5.24 7.12 12.71
CA ARG A 905 -5.41 8.28 13.59
C ARG A 905 -6.49 9.22 13.02
N PRO A 906 -7.51 9.62 13.81
CA PRO A 906 -8.50 10.58 13.36
C PRO A 906 -7.90 11.89 12.82
N GLN A 907 -8.40 12.32 11.66
CA GLN A 907 -7.94 13.54 10.96
C GLN A 907 -9.03 14.11 10.03
N GLU A 908 -8.73 15.23 9.36
CA GLU A 908 -9.65 15.82 8.37
C GLU A 908 -10.09 14.76 7.33
N ALA A 909 -11.41 14.66 7.14
CA ALA A 909 -12.03 13.66 6.28
C ALA A 909 -13.37 14.13 5.69
N GLY A 910 -13.86 13.41 4.69
CA GLY A 910 -15.21 13.51 4.16
C GLY A 910 -15.50 14.75 3.29
N ASN A 911 -14.48 15.55 2.95
CA ASN A 911 -14.64 16.73 2.10
C ASN A 911 -15.13 16.35 0.70
N ARG A 912 -16.16 17.04 0.22
CA ARG A 912 -16.66 16.93 -1.16
C ARG A 912 -16.41 18.23 -1.89
N SER A 913 -15.73 18.15 -3.03
CA SER A 913 -15.40 19.31 -3.85
C SER A 913 -16.47 19.62 -4.90
N LYS A 914 -16.61 20.89 -5.25
CA LYS A 914 -17.55 21.37 -6.28
C LYS A 914 -18.96 20.84 -6.05
N VAL A 915 -19.52 21.06 -4.87
CA VAL A 915 -20.90 20.67 -4.54
C VAL A 915 -21.88 21.67 -5.14
N ARG A 916 -22.90 21.18 -5.83
CA ARG A 916 -24.02 22.00 -6.33
C ARG A 916 -25.13 22.10 -5.29
N TYR A 917 -25.50 20.97 -4.70
CA TYR A 917 -26.38 20.89 -3.54
C TYR A 917 -25.97 19.74 -2.62
N TYR A 918 -26.28 19.87 -1.33
CA TYR A 918 -26.09 18.85 -0.30
C TYR A 918 -27.32 18.81 0.61
N GLN A 919 -28.04 17.72 0.58
CA GLN A 919 -29.24 17.43 1.36
C GLN A 919 -28.86 16.61 2.58
N LEU A 920 -29.38 16.99 3.74
CA LEU A 920 -29.31 16.24 4.99
C LEU A 920 -30.71 16.06 5.55
N PHE A 921 -31.12 14.83 5.76
CA PHE A 921 -32.51 14.52 6.10
C PHE A 921 -32.61 13.29 7.00
N ASP A 922 -33.79 13.14 7.57
CA ASP A 922 -34.29 11.90 8.14
C ASP A 922 -35.57 11.47 7.41
N GLU A 923 -36.36 10.58 7.99
CA GLU A 923 -37.61 10.10 7.40
C GLU A 923 -38.66 11.21 7.18
N GLU A 924 -38.63 12.29 7.96
CA GLU A 924 -39.68 13.33 7.96
C GLU A 924 -39.27 14.61 7.21
N SER A 925 -38.02 15.05 7.38
CA SER A 925 -37.60 16.37 6.93
C SER A 925 -36.08 16.57 6.99
N GLY A 926 -35.61 17.69 6.47
CA GLY A 926 -34.19 17.97 6.39
C GLY A 926 -33.86 19.41 6.01
N LEU A 927 -32.60 19.63 5.70
CA LEU A 927 -32.06 20.86 5.12
C LEU A 927 -31.31 20.55 3.84
N GLU A 928 -31.37 21.49 2.90
CA GLU A 928 -30.51 21.52 1.73
C GLU A 928 -29.59 22.74 1.77
N PHE A 929 -28.31 22.49 1.48
CA PHE A 929 -27.26 23.48 1.28
C PHE A 929 -26.91 23.53 -0.20
N THR A 930 -27.14 24.65 -0.86
CA THR A 930 -26.97 24.80 -2.32
C THR A 930 -25.89 25.84 -2.61
N ALA A 931 -25.01 25.58 -3.56
CA ALA A 931 -24.08 26.58 -4.07
C ALA A 931 -24.84 27.80 -4.61
N ASN A 932 -24.21 28.98 -4.59
CA ASN A 932 -24.86 30.21 -5.05
C ASN A 932 -23.91 31.05 -5.91
N GLY A 933 -23.82 30.71 -7.20
CA GLY A 933 -22.96 31.37 -8.19
C GLY A 933 -21.46 31.31 -7.86
N ALA A 934 -21.03 30.39 -6.99
CA ALA A 934 -19.64 30.16 -6.60
C ALA A 934 -19.44 28.70 -6.20
N ASP A 935 -18.20 28.23 -6.28
CA ASP A 935 -17.83 26.89 -5.83
C ASP A 935 -18.09 26.71 -4.33
N LEU A 936 -18.50 25.50 -3.97
CA LEU A 936 -18.79 25.09 -2.61
C LEU A 936 -18.12 23.75 -2.35
N ASN A 937 -17.32 23.67 -1.30
CA ASN A 937 -16.88 22.40 -0.74
C ASN A 937 -17.69 22.12 0.52
N LEU A 938 -18.11 20.87 0.73
CA LEU A 938 -18.97 20.55 1.86
C LEU A 938 -18.73 19.14 2.41
N SER A 939 -18.73 19.00 3.73
CA SER A 939 -18.81 17.71 4.41
C SER A 939 -19.90 17.72 5.48
N ALA A 940 -20.48 16.55 5.71
CA ALA A 940 -21.38 16.26 6.82
C ALA A 940 -20.85 15.06 7.59
N LEU A 941 -20.50 15.26 8.86
CA LEU A 941 -19.84 14.27 9.71
C LEU A 941 -20.53 14.18 11.09
N PRO A 942 -20.42 13.06 11.81
CA PRO A 942 -20.90 12.95 13.20
C PRO A 942 -20.02 13.71 14.21
N TYR A 943 -18.86 14.22 13.76
CA TYR A 943 -17.83 14.83 14.60
C TYR A 943 -17.43 16.21 14.05
N SER A 944 -17.15 17.15 14.96
CA SER A 944 -16.54 18.44 14.59
C SER A 944 -15.02 18.29 14.40
N ALA A 945 -14.41 19.21 13.66
CA ALA A 945 -12.95 19.25 13.50
C ALA A 945 -12.20 19.27 14.85
N ALA A 946 -12.74 19.93 15.87
CA ALA A 946 -12.13 19.95 17.21
C ALA A 946 -12.25 18.63 17.97
N GLN A 947 -13.28 17.81 17.69
CA GLN A 947 -13.37 16.47 18.26
C GLN A 947 -12.40 15.51 17.57
N ILE A 948 -12.25 15.65 16.25
CA ILE A 948 -11.30 14.88 15.45
C ILE A 948 -9.87 15.21 15.88
N GLU A 949 -9.50 16.49 16.00
CA GLU A 949 -8.16 16.92 16.42
C GLU A 949 -7.76 16.39 17.81
N ALA A 950 -8.73 16.23 18.71
CA ALA A 950 -8.49 15.85 20.10
C ALA A 950 -8.45 14.34 20.34
N ALA A 951 -8.79 13.53 19.34
CA ALA A 951 -8.83 12.07 19.45
C ALA A 951 -7.60 11.46 18.79
N ASP A 952 -6.94 10.55 19.50
CA ASP A 952 -5.83 9.76 18.96
C ASP A 952 -6.34 8.44 18.38
N HIS A 953 -7.57 8.04 18.75
CA HIS A 953 -8.24 6.83 18.26
C HIS A 953 -9.70 7.06 17.88
N ALA A 954 -10.19 6.32 16.88
CA ALA A 954 -11.57 6.45 16.40
C ALA A 954 -12.62 6.15 17.49
N PHE A 955 -12.33 5.23 18.43
CA PHE A 955 -13.25 4.87 19.51
C PHE A 955 -13.38 5.94 20.61
N GLU A 956 -12.54 6.98 20.60
CA GLU A 956 -12.62 8.12 21.53
C GLU A 956 -13.63 9.18 21.06
N LEU A 957 -14.06 9.11 19.80
CA LEU A 957 -14.99 10.05 19.19
C LEU A 957 -16.41 9.85 19.71
N SER A 958 -17.09 10.96 20.05
CA SER A 958 -18.48 10.95 20.53
C SER A 958 -19.42 11.70 19.59
N ASN A 959 -20.42 10.99 19.09
CA ASN A 959 -21.45 11.57 18.22
C ASN A 959 -22.55 12.25 19.04
N ASN A 960 -22.68 13.57 18.87
CA ASN A 960 -23.72 14.37 19.50
C ASN A 960 -24.60 15.14 18.51
N TYR A 961 -24.10 15.38 17.30
CA TYR A 961 -24.70 16.24 16.28
C TYR A 961 -24.28 15.78 14.89
N THR A 962 -25.05 16.17 13.88
CA THR A 962 -24.56 16.18 12.49
C THR A 962 -23.86 17.51 12.24
N TRP A 963 -22.54 17.48 12.08
CA TRP A 963 -21.72 18.64 11.81
C TRP A 963 -21.61 18.86 10.30
N VAL A 964 -22.07 20.02 9.84
CA VAL A 964 -21.89 20.47 8.46
C VAL A 964 -20.75 21.47 8.41
N ARG A 965 -19.77 21.22 7.55
CA ARG A 965 -18.67 22.14 7.26
C ARG A 965 -18.78 22.57 5.81
N ALA A 966 -19.18 23.82 5.58
CA ALA A 966 -19.33 24.42 4.26
C ALA A 966 -18.19 25.40 4.01
N LEU A 967 -17.39 25.18 2.98
CA LEU A 967 -16.14 25.86 2.73
C LEU A 967 -16.13 26.53 1.37
N ALA A 968 -15.57 27.74 1.32
CA ALA A 968 -15.20 28.38 0.06
C ALA A 968 -13.95 27.71 -0.53
N ALA A 969 -13.00 27.36 0.33
CA ALA A 969 -11.77 26.71 -0.04
C ALA A 969 -11.10 26.04 1.18
N GLN A 970 -10.23 25.07 0.89
CA GLN A 970 -9.31 24.42 1.82
C GLN A 970 -8.00 24.12 1.08
N MET A 971 -6.87 24.20 1.77
CA MET A 971 -5.57 23.82 1.19
C MET A 971 -5.52 22.32 0.83
N GLY A 972 -4.57 21.93 -0.02
CA GLY A 972 -4.30 20.53 -0.37
C GLY A 972 -3.93 19.65 0.84
N VAL A 973 -3.86 18.34 0.65
CA VAL A 973 -3.44 17.37 1.68
C VAL A 973 -1.94 17.07 1.66
N GLY A 974 -1.24 17.34 0.56
CA GLY A 974 0.18 17.02 0.40
C GLY A 974 0.45 15.52 0.35
N GLY A 975 1.71 15.13 0.54
CA GLY A 975 2.10 13.72 0.59
C GLY A 975 3.38 13.35 -0.16
N ASP A 976 4.22 14.31 -0.57
CA ASP A 976 5.58 13.99 -1.07
C ASP A 976 6.34 13.17 0.00
N ASP A 977 6.29 13.62 1.25
CA ASP A 977 6.57 12.87 2.48
C ASP A 977 5.62 13.30 3.62
N SER A 978 5.77 12.69 4.81
CA SER A 978 5.02 13.06 6.02
C SER A 978 5.91 13.49 7.19
N TRP A 979 7.10 14.04 6.92
CA TRP A 979 8.07 14.46 7.96
C TRP A 979 8.81 15.75 7.64
N GLY A 980 8.38 16.51 6.63
CA GLY A 980 8.84 17.89 6.46
C GLY A 980 8.33 18.60 5.22
N GLN A 981 7.96 17.86 4.18
CA GLN A 981 7.47 18.46 2.94
C GLN A 981 6.12 19.13 3.15
N LYS A 982 6.00 20.30 2.53
CA LYS A 982 4.79 21.13 2.59
C LYS A 982 3.93 20.88 1.36
N VAL A 983 2.62 21.05 1.53
CA VAL A 983 1.68 21.13 0.40
C VAL A 983 2.23 22.08 -0.68
N HIS A 984 2.19 21.66 -1.95
CA HIS A 984 2.73 22.49 -3.04
C HIS A 984 2.04 23.87 -3.10
N PRO A 985 2.77 24.95 -3.43
CA PRO A 985 2.27 26.32 -3.34
C PRO A 985 0.96 26.58 -4.11
N GLU A 986 0.73 25.93 -5.24
CA GLU A 986 -0.47 26.04 -6.07
C GLU A 986 -1.74 25.49 -5.39
N PHE A 987 -1.60 24.62 -4.39
CA PHE A 987 -2.71 24.08 -3.60
C PHE A 987 -2.79 24.69 -2.20
N CYS A 988 -1.95 25.69 -1.91
CA CYS A 988 -2.00 26.47 -0.68
C CYS A 988 -2.99 27.64 -0.80
N LEU A 989 -3.50 28.11 0.33
CA LEU A 989 -4.32 29.32 0.39
C LEU A 989 -3.52 30.46 1.06
N ASP A 990 -3.24 31.54 0.33
CA ASP A 990 -2.61 32.74 0.90
C ASP A 990 -3.58 33.45 1.86
N ALA A 991 -3.22 33.57 3.13
CA ALA A 991 -4.03 34.23 4.15
C ALA A 991 -4.32 35.71 3.87
N GLN A 992 -3.52 36.39 3.05
CA GLN A 992 -3.71 37.79 2.67
C GLN A 992 -4.81 37.99 1.63
N GLU A 993 -5.21 36.95 0.91
CA GLU A 993 -6.23 37.03 -0.12
C GLU A 993 -7.65 37.04 0.45
N ALA A 994 -8.50 37.88 -0.14
CA ALA A 994 -9.91 37.91 0.20
C ALA A 994 -10.60 36.65 -0.32
N ARG A 995 -11.52 36.09 0.46
CA ARG A 995 -12.29 34.88 0.11
C ARG A 995 -13.74 35.06 0.47
N GLN A 996 -14.60 34.39 -0.29
CA GLN A 996 -16.05 34.50 -0.14
C GLN A 996 -16.69 33.12 -0.22
N LEU A 997 -17.46 32.75 0.79
CA LEU A 997 -18.37 31.60 0.75
C LEU A 997 -19.78 32.10 0.37
N LYS A 998 -20.42 31.46 -0.60
CA LYS A 998 -21.83 31.71 -0.96
C LYS A 998 -22.61 30.42 -1.01
N LEU A 999 -23.69 30.34 -0.25
CA LEU A 999 -24.60 29.19 -0.27
C LEU A 999 -26.03 29.60 0.07
N VAL A 1000 -27.00 28.74 -0.25
CA VAL A 1000 -28.40 28.86 0.15
C VAL A 1000 -28.74 27.73 1.10
N ILE A 1001 -29.40 28.04 2.21
CA ILE A 1001 -30.01 27.05 3.12
C ILE A 1001 -31.52 27.08 2.92
N GLN A 1002 -32.13 25.92 2.71
CA GLN A 1002 -33.58 25.80 2.57
C GLN A 1002 -34.12 24.52 3.22
N PRO A 1003 -35.41 24.49 3.63
CA PRO A 1003 -36.01 23.28 4.15
C PRO A 1003 -36.14 22.22 3.07
N LEU A 1004 -35.90 20.98 3.45
CA LEU A 1004 -36.24 19.79 2.67
C LEU A 1004 -37.37 19.06 3.39
N PHE A 1005 -38.43 18.71 2.66
CA PHE A 1005 -39.50 17.85 3.16
C PHE A 1005 -39.44 16.56 2.35
N THR A 1006 -39.38 15.42 3.03
CA THR A 1006 -39.44 14.12 2.36
C THR A 1006 -40.87 13.89 1.84
N GLU A 1007 -41.00 13.32 0.65
CA GLU A 1007 -42.31 13.01 0.04
C GLU A 1007 -42.98 11.79 0.69
#